data_AF-A0A920D489-F1
#
_entry.id   AF-A0A920D489-F1
#
_cell.length_a   1.000
_cell.length_b   1.000
_cell.length_c   1.000
_cell.angle_alpha   90.00
_cell.angle_beta   90.00
_cell.angle_gamma   90.00
#
_symmetry.space_group_name_H-M   'P 1'
#
loop_
_entity.id
_entity.type
_entity.pdbx_description
1 polymer ?
#
loop_
_entity_poly.entity_id
_entity_poly.type
_entity_poly.pdbx_seq_one_letter_code
_entity_poly.pdbx_strand_id
1 'polypeptide(L)'
;MRRPKQGNGEQPARKDTLRNTQEVMQDSGRALQNQQEVVLDSQELLPDPEENMASSIPAQKDHRMTRRKLLKAMGLAGAAMASGHLLNMGSDHAYAEEGTVTDAVYGPSVSPGPPVKPGKPDQPGKPDKPMAGSGWVNVQQFGADGDGSYDNYGALSQLIGSLSSQGKATLYIPKGIYRIGSHLTLPSWLDLRIDHGASLSPDTGVVLTVDSAIYAGQRTIFAGGGTVVGALGGRTVYPQWWGAQGDGAADDRHAIQQALNLAKTNGGISVYLSKGTYKVTDSLRIYKNTKLTLNHNAIIKRFHDNSFLYNGDNGQQYPGYEGHGNLIIEGGIWDGNVVDYPDAFAGLNIAHARCVTIRDTTIKDISWGHAIEINSSSDVRIEHCKFIGFMNAADGSRYYAEAVQIDVPTSSAFPWFGAYDGTPCEHITVKDCYFGPSGTPGTTSWGGGVGTHTAIHDVWTRNIKVVNNTFDQLGYVAVRLFKYSDCLVQGNTMYQCGGGVAAATPAANSNSTRDKDGVQRGTPQTGERIVITDNLIVGTTAYEAISCYGSGDVKLEQVVIANNIITSVLPGKTSIVVTRSRNVQITGNQIEKTRRGIYTENTDYIQICDNQIDTTAFEGIWAAKGSETLISDNRIKEAAKDGIQLTETNNFTIENNFVASSGREAAATYSGIKLDNAVHHGEVRYNTVRMSQQGNQNRYGLAITASCSHIVTCHNLLAAEEAYYNQASSSSDTFSLYAPNGEGYSLFVDNAGTLQVQKVN
;
A
#
# COMPACT_ATOMS: atom_id res chain seq x y z
N MET A 1 25.00 -39.89 74.93
CA MET A 1 25.72 -41.14 75.30
C MET A 1 25.50 -42.18 74.21
N ARG A 2 26.59 -42.82 73.77
CA ARG A 2 26.70 -44.17 73.15
C ARG A 2 25.83 -44.53 71.92
N ARG A 3 26.50 -44.68 70.76
CA ARG A 3 26.18 -45.71 69.72
C ARG A 3 26.35 -47.13 70.31
N PRO A 4 25.69 -48.19 69.78
CA PRO A 4 26.33 -49.04 68.73
C PRO A 4 25.34 -49.71 67.72
N LYS A 5 25.73 -49.86 66.43
CA LYS A 5 26.17 -51.09 65.69
C LYS A 5 25.08 -52.16 65.43
N GLN A 6 24.69 -52.39 64.17
CA GLN A 6 25.16 -53.38 63.17
C GLN A 6 24.34 -54.68 63.16
N GLY A 7 23.95 -55.15 61.96
CA GLY A 7 23.44 -56.50 61.72
C GLY A 7 22.94 -56.69 60.29
N ASN A 8 23.66 -57.52 59.53
CA ASN A 8 23.55 -57.79 58.10
C ASN A 8 22.30 -58.59 57.68
N GLY A 9 21.92 -58.46 56.40
CA GLY A 9 21.12 -59.44 55.66
C GLY A 9 21.34 -59.27 54.15
N GLU A 10 22.13 -60.16 53.54
CA GLU A 10 22.33 -60.31 52.09
C GLU A 10 21.21 -61.14 51.45
N GLN A 11 20.77 -60.75 50.25
CA GLN A 11 20.47 -61.57 49.04
C GLN A 11 19.56 -60.77 48.05
N PRO A 12 19.49 -61.10 46.74
CA PRO A 12 20.55 -61.17 45.75
C PRO A 12 20.27 -60.24 44.53
N ALA A 13 21.27 -60.12 43.66
CA ALA A 13 21.26 -59.29 42.46
C ALA A 13 20.15 -59.63 41.44
N ARG A 14 19.52 -58.58 40.89
CA ARG A 14 18.98 -58.58 39.52
C ARG A 14 19.67 -57.47 38.72
N LYS A 15 20.39 -57.90 37.69
CA LYS A 15 20.71 -57.09 36.50
C LYS A 15 19.41 -56.80 35.75
N ASP A 16 19.50 -55.79 34.89
CA ASP A 16 18.55 -55.39 33.83
C ASP A 16 17.58 -54.26 34.20
N THR A 17 18.05 -53.02 33.98
CA THR A 17 17.35 -51.99 33.18
C THR A 17 18.25 -50.75 33.03
N LEU A 18 19.11 -50.75 32.01
CA LEU A 18 19.79 -49.57 31.47
C LEU A 18 19.61 -49.59 29.95
N ARG A 19 18.36 -49.46 29.48
CA ARG A 19 18.03 -49.22 28.07
C ARG A 19 16.88 -48.21 27.83
N ASN A 20 16.25 -47.66 28.86
CA ASN A 20 15.09 -46.76 28.69
C ASN A 20 15.32 -45.28 29.03
N THR A 21 16.56 -44.82 29.19
CA THR A 21 16.86 -43.41 29.54
C THR A 21 17.50 -42.60 28.40
N GLN A 22 17.78 -43.21 27.24
CA GLN A 22 18.29 -42.47 26.07
C GLN A 22 17.18 -42.01 25.10
N GLU A 23 16.05 -42.71 25.00
CA GLU A 23 14.92 -42.27 24.14
C GLU A 23 14.17 -41.07 24.75
N VAL A 24 13.99 -41.03 26.07
CA VAL A 24 13.26 -39.94 26.76
C VAL A 24 14.02 -38.59 26.72
N MET A 25 15.35 -38.61 26.59
CA MET A 25 16.16 -37.38 26.45
C MET A 25 16.22 -36.86 25.01
N GLN A 26 16.03 -37.71 23.99
CA GLN A 26 15.98 -37.25 22.59
C GLN A 26 14.64 -36.58 22.25
N ASP A 27 13.52 -37.08 22.79
CA ASP A 27 12.19 -36.48 22.60
C ASP A 27 12.04 -35.12 23.31
N SER A 28 12.61 -34.97 24.51
CA SER A 28 12.62 -33.69 25.22
C SER A 28 13.56 -32.65 24.57
N GLY A 29 14.65 -33.09 23.94
CA GLY A 29 15.53 -32.23 23.14
C GLY A 29 14.88 -31.72 21.84
N ARG A 30 14.08 -32.56 21.16
CA ARG A 30 13.29 -32.15 19.97
C ARG A 30 12.13 -31.23 20.30
N ALA A 31 11.43 -31.46 21.42
CA ALA A 31 10.38 -30.57 21.90
C ALA A 31 10.92 -29.16 22.20
N LEU A 32 12.11 -29.06 22.80
CA LEU A 32 12.80 -27.78 23.05
C LEU A 32 13.28 -27.08 21.77
N GLN A 33 13.78 -27.83 20.77
CA GLN A 33 14.15 -27.28 19.46
C GLN A 33 12.92 -26.79 18.69
N ASN A 34 11.82 -27.55 18.67
CA ASN A 34 10.57 -27.12 18.05
C ASN A 34 9.98 -25.90 18.76
N GLN A 35 10.04 -25.83 20.10
CA GLN A 35 9.64 -24.62 20.83
C GLN A 35 10.54 -23.41 20.49
N GLN A 36 11.86 -23.60 20.36
CA GLN A 36 12.77 -22.51 19.93
C GLN A 36 12.52 -22.06 18.48
N GLU A 37 12.28 -22.98 17.55
CA GLU A 37 11.95 -22.64 16.15
C GLU A 37 10.58 -21.93 16.03
N VAL A 38 9.57 -22.37 16.79
CA VAL A 38 8.26 -21.72 16.87
C VAL A 38 8.35 -20.33 17.54
N VAL A 39 9.24 -20.15 18.52
CA VAL A 39 9.53 -18.86 19.14
C VAL A 39 10.23 -17.91 18.15
N LEU A 40 11.13 -18.40 17.29
CA LEU A 40 11.79 -17.58 16.26
C LEU A 40 10.81 -17.07 15.18
N ASP A 41 9.82 -17.87 14.80
CA ASP A 41 8.80 -17.46 13.81
C ASP A 41 7.66 -16.63 14.43
N SER A 42 7.50 -16.61 15.76
CA SER A 42 6.46 -15.84 16.48
C SER A 42 6.95 -14.57 17.19
N GLN A 43 8.27 -14.34 17.30
CA GLN A 43 8.84 -13.16 17.96
C GLN A 43 9.12 -11.96 17.05
N GLU A 44 9.13 -12.12 15.73
CA GLU A 44 9.27 -10.99 14.81
C GLU A 44 7.90 -10.60 14.25
N LEU A 45 6.99 -10.15 15.13
CA LEU A 45 5.96 -9.19 14.69
C LEU A 45 6.70 -8.07 13.97
N LEU A 46 6.16 -7.59 12.84
CA LEU A 46 6.66 -6.34 12.25
C LEU A 46 6.76 -5.31 13.37
N PRO A 47 7.98 -4.86 13.72
CA PRO A 47 8.19 -4.11 14.95
C PRO A 47 7.25 -2.90 14.92
N ASP A 48 6.48 -2.71 15.99
CA ASP A 48 5.68 -1.51 16.13
C ASP A 48 6.65 -0.33 16.13
N PRO A 49 6.64 0.55 15.11
CA PRO A 49 7.66 1.57 14.98
C PRO A 49 7.62 2.58 16.14
N GLU A 50 6.49 2.64 16.87
CA GLU A 50 6.36 3.46 18.09
C GLU A 50 7.15 2.91 19.29
N GLU A 51 7.52 1.61 19.30
CA GLU A 51 8.17 0.96 20.46
C GLU A 51 9.68 0.72 20.29
N ASN A 52 10.22 0.73 19.06
CA ASN A 52 11.61 0.35 18.79
C ASN A 52 12.49 1.52 18.31
N MET A 53 13.08 2.25 19.27
CA MET A 53 14.28 3.06 19.02
C MET A 53 15.54 2.18 19.13
N ALA A 54 15.86 1.46 18.05
CA ALA A 54 17.22 1.09 17.61
C ALA A 54 17.21 -0.21 16.77
N SER A 55 17.52 -0.11 15.48
CA SER A 55 18.43 -1.06 14.83
C SER A 55 18.96 -0.48 13.52
N SER A 56 20.26 -0.69 13.29
CA SER A 56 20.98 -0.25 12.10
C SER A 56 20.77 -1.24 10.96
N ILE A 57 20.22 -0.78 9.84
CA ILE A 57 20.16 -1.54 8.59
C ILE A 57 21.50 -1.33 7.84
N PRO A 58 22.22 -2.39 7.41
CA PRO A 58 23.47 -2.23 6.69
C PRO A 58 23.24 -1.64 5.29
N ALA A 59 24.14 -0.73 4.88
CA ALA A 59 24.11 -0.05 3.60
C ALA A 59 24.10 -1.06 2.42
N GLN A 60 23.07 -0.95 1.58
CA GLN A 60 22.86 -1.81 0.41
C GLN A 60 23.73 -1.35 -0.76
N LYS A 61 24.48 -2.27 -1.38
CA LYS A 61 25.18 -1.99 -2.64
C LYS A 61 24.18 -1.90 -3.78
N ASP A 62 24.29 -0.81 -4.54
CA ASP A 62 23.48 -0.47 -5.71
C ASP A 62 23.53 -1.62 -6.74
N HIS A 63 22.44 -2.40 -6.81
CA HIS A 63 22.24 -3.48 -7.80
C HIS A 63 20.95 -3.20 -8.57
N ARG A 64 20.91 -2.08 -9.30
CA ARG A 64 19.83 -1.77 -10.25
C ARG A 64 19.58 -2.96 -11.17
N MET A 65 18.37 -3.50 -11.16
CA MET A 65 17.98 -4.44 -12.21
C MET A 65 17.69 -3.70 -13.51
N THR A 66 18.19 -4.25 -14.60
CA THR A 66 17.81 -3.82 -15.94
C THR A 66 16.41 -4.35 -16.25
N ARG A 67 15.63 -3.62 -17.07
CA ARG A 67 14.30 -4.07 -17.58
C ARG A 67 14.30 -5.53 -18.05
N ARG A 68 15.43 -6.01 -18.59
CA ARG A 68 15.64 -7.39 -19.03
C ARG A 68 15.58 -8.43 -17.92
N LYS A 69 16.02 -8.10 -16.70
CA LYS A 69 15.93 -9.01 -15.55
C LYS A 69 14.52 -9.02 -14.96
N LEU A 70 13.82 -7.88 -14.95
CA LEU A 70 12.40 -7.79 -14.57
C LEU A 70 11.54 -8.60 -15.55
N LEU A 71 11.77 -8.45 -16.86
CA LEU A 71 11.11 -9.25 -17.90
C LEU A 71 11.47 -10.74 -17.84
N LYS A 72 12.61 -11.13 -17.28
CA LYS A 72 12.93 -12.56 -17.01
C LYS A 72 12.16 -13.10 -15.81
N ALA A 73 12.04 -12.33 -14.73
CA ALA A 73 11.18 -12.67 -13.59
C ALA A 73 9.71 -12.74 -14.02
N MET A 74 9.26 -11.76 -14.81
CA MET A 74 7.94 -11.76 -15.45
C MET A 74 7.78 -12.84 -16.53
N GLY A 75 8.85 -13.27 -17.20
CA GLY A 75 8.80 -14.34 -18.21
C GLY A 75 8.58 -15.73 -17.60
N LEU A 76 9.02 -15.95 -16.36
CA LEU A 76 8.64 -17.11 -15.54
C LEU A 76 7.18 -17.00 -15.06
N ALA A 77 6.74 -15.80 -14.66
CA ALA A 77 5.35 -15.53 -14.25
C ALA A 77 4.32 -15.53 -15.42
N GLY A 78 4.75 -15.18 -16.63
CA GLY A 78 3.89 -15.08 -17.82
C GLY A 78 3.43 -16.43 -18.36
N ALA A 79 4.20 -17.49 -18.12
CA ALA A 79 3.77 -18.86 -18.41
C ALA A 79 2.62 -19.30 -17.49
N ALA A 80 2.58 -18.82 -16.25
CA ALA A 80 1.52 -19.07 -15.28
C ALA A 80 0.24 -18.27 -15.57
N MET A 81 0.38 -16.99 -15.95
CA MET A 81 -0.74 -16.13 -16.35
C MET A 81 -1.45 -16.64 -17.61
N ALA A 82 -0.71 -17.23 -18.56
CA ALA A 82 -1.30 -17.84 -19.75
C ALA A 82 -2.13 -19.09 -19.43
N SER A 83 -1.70 -19.92 -18.46
CA SER A 83 -2.41 -21.15 -18.09
C SER A 83 -3.70 -20.94 -17.28
N GLY A 84 -3.81 -19.86 -16.49
CA GLY A 84 -5.02 -19.55 -15.72
C GLY A 84 -6.12 -18.86 -16.53
N HIS A 85 -5.74 -18.00 -17.49
CA HIS A 85 -6.72 -17.24 -18.29
C HIS A 85 -7.29 -18.03 -19.48
N LEU A 86 -6.59 -19.08 -19.98
CA LEU A 86 -7.05 -19.91 -21.09
C LEU A 86 -8.13 -20.95 -20.71
N LEU A 87 -8.34 -21.22 -19.42
CA LEU A 87 -9.28 -22.27 -18.97
C LEU A 87 -10.67 -21.75 -18.57
N ASN A 88 -10.88 -20.42 -18.52
CA ASN A 88 -12.15 -19.84 -18.06
C ASN A 88 -12.89 -19.02 -19.13
N MET A 89 -12.52 -19.16 -20.41
CA MET A 89 -13.28 -18.61 -21.54
C MET A 89 -13.77 -19.76 -22.43
N GLY A 90 -14.73 -20.51 -21.90
CA GLY A 90 -15.64 -21.31 -22.71
C GLY A 90 -16.78 -20.45 -23.23
N SER A 91 -16.99 -20.50 -24.55
CA SER A 91 -18.13 -20.02 -25.34
C SER A 91 -18.44 -18.52 -25.31
N ASP A 92 -17.81 -17.73 -26.19
CA ASP A 92 -18.43 -17.36 -27.47
C ASP A 92 -17.51 -16.44 -28.30
N HIS A 93 -17.63 -16.60 -29.62
CA HIS A 93 -17.01 -15.86 -30.72
C HIS A 93 -15.64 -16.34 -31.23
N ALA A 94 -15.76 -16.95 -32.41
CA ALA A 94 -14.71 -17.46 -33.25
C ALA A 94 -14.08 -16.36 -34.14
N TYR A 95 -12.80 -16.59 -34.46
CA TYR A 95 -12.00 -16.08 -35.59
C TYR A 95 -11.68 -14.57 -35.66
N ALA A 96 -10.44 -14.22 -35.33
CA ALA A 96 -9.63 -13.28 -36.09
C ALA A 96 -8.12 -13.59 -35.91
N GLU A 97 -7.36 -13.30 -36.97
CA GLU A 97 -6.06 -13.84 -37.34
C GLU A 97 -4.86 -13.47 -36.45
N GLU A 98 -3.77 -14.23 -36.66
CA GLU A 98 -2.46 -14.12 -36.02
C GLU A 98 -1.90 -12.69 -35.99
N GLY A 99 -1.81 -12.12 -34.79
CA GLY A 99 -1.01 -10.93 -34.49
C GLY A 99 -0.06 -11.23 -33.33
N THR A 100 1.24 -11.01 -33.53
CA THR A 100 2.25 -11.16 -32.47
C THR A 100 2.05 -10.12 -31.37
N VAL A 101 2.39 -10.48 -30.12
CA VAL A 101 2.21 -9.72 -28.85
C VAL A 101 2.86 -8.31 -28.82
N THR A 102 3.43 -7.84 -29.92
CA THR A 102 4.06 -6.52 -30.05
C THR A 102 3.09 -5.38 -30.36
N ASP A 103 1.95 -5.62 -31.01
CA ASP A 103 1.13 -4.52 -31.57
C ASP A 103 -0.01 -4.06 -30.64
N ALA A 104 -0.37 -4.86 -29.64
CA ALA A 104 -1.38 -4.50 -28.63
C ALA A 104 -0.80 -3.67 -27.46
N VAL A 105 0.52 -3.48 -27.40
CA VAL A 105 1.22 -2.72 -26.35
C VAL A 105 2.02 -1.54 -26.93
N TYR A 106 2.43 -1.62 -28.21
CA TYR A 106 3.16 -0.56 -28.89
C TYR A 106 2.45 -0.30 -30.22
N GLY A 107 1.71 0.81 -30.32
CA GLY A 107 1.07 1.21 -31.58
C GLY A 107 2.05 1.18 -32.77
N PRO A 108 1.55 1.04 -34.01
CA PRO A 108 2.38 0.64 -35.15
C PRO A 108 3.55 1.60 -35.35
N SER A 109 4.75 1.03 -35.46
CA SER A 109 5.95 1.73 -35.89
C SER A 109 5.78 2.20 -37.34
N VAL A 110 5.87 3.51 -37.59
CA VAL A 110 5.88 4.07 -38.94
C VAL A 110 7.28 4.62 -39.25
N SER A 111 7.81 4.18 -40.40
CA SER A 111 9.10 4.57 -40.97
C SER A 111 9.15 6.05 -41.40
N PRO A 112 10.34 6.68 -41.47
CA PRO A 112 10.50 8.10 -41.74
C PRO A 112 10.17 8.46 -43.21
N GLY A 113 9.27 9.43 -43.39
CA GLY A 113 8.98 10.05 -44.69
C GLY A 113 10.05 11.06 -45.14
N PRO A 114 10.03 11.50 -46.42
CA PRO A 114 11.07 12.32 -47.03
C PRO A 114 11.14 13.73 -46.41
N PRO A 115 12.30 14.43 -46.51
CA PRO A 115 12.58 15.62 -45.73
C PRO A 115 11.66 16.79 -46.10
N VAL A 116 10.94 17.28 -45.11
CA VAL A 116 10.18 18.53 -45.19
C VAL A 116 11.17 19.69 -45.04
N LYS A 117 11.13 20.63 -46.00
CA LYS A 117 11.97 21.84 -45.97
C LYS A 117 11.73 22.65 -44.67
N PRO A 118 12.77 23.29 -44.09
CA PRO A 118 12.62 24.03 -42.85
C PRO A 118 11.63 25.20 -43.02
N GLY A 119 10.55 25.18 -42.24
CA GLY A 119 9.75 26.38 -41.98
C GLY A 119 10.59 27.40 -41.23
N LYS A 120 10.43 28.69 -41.56
CA LYS A 120 11.19 29.80 -40.97
C LYS A 120 11.03 29.81 -39.43
N PRO A 121 12.05 30.25 -38.67
CA PRO A 121 11.95 30.42 -37.22
C PRO A 121 10.78 31.33 -36.86
N ASP A 122 10.02 30.95 -35.84
CA ASP A 122 8.99 31.80 -35.23
C ASP A 122 9.63 33.12 -34.81
N GLN A 123 9.24 34.19 -35.50
CA GLN A 123 9.55 35.54 -35.10
C GLN A 123 8.80 35.87 -33.81
N PRO A 124 9.36 36.71 -32.92
CA PRO A 124 8.62 37.24 -31.77
C PRO A 124 7.27 37.78 -32.24
N GLY A 125 6.20 37.38 -31.56
CA GLY A 125 4.84 37.83 -31.88
C GLY A 125 4.83 39.33 -32.14
N LYS A 126 4.32 39.71 -33.32
CA LYS A 126 4.05 41.11 -33.65
C LYS A 126 3.22 41.71 -32.51
N PRO A 127 3.47 42.96 -32.08
CA PRO A 127 2.60 43.62 -31.13
C PRO A 127 1.18 43.59 -31.69
N ASP A 128 0.23 43.10 -30.89
CA ASP A 128 -1.18 43.15 -31.22
C ASP A 128 -1.52 44.60 -31.59
N LYS A 129 -1.98 44.82 -32.82
CA LYS A 129 -2.53 46.12 -33.22
C LYS A 129 -3.77 46.38 -32.34
N PRO A 130 -3.98 47.61 -31.84
CA PRO A 130 -5.22 47.94 -31.14
C PRO A 130 -6.37 47.80 -32.14
N MET A 131 -7.11 46.69 -32.07
CA MET A 131 -8.34 46.53 -32.82
C MET A 131 -9.43 47.28 -32.08
N ALA A 132 -9.58 48.57 -32.41
CA ALA A 132 -10.77 49.33 -32.12
C ALA A 132 -11.93 48.78 -32.98
N GLY A 133 -12.53 47.67 -32.53
CA GLY A 133 -13.78 47.13 -33.06
C GLY A 133 -14.97 47.79 -32.34
N SER A 134 -15.95 48.24 -33.13
CA SER A 134 -17.15 48.96 -32.75
C SER A 134 -18.08 48.19 -31.80
N GLY A 135 -17.80 48.25 -30.50
CA GLY A 135 -18.67 47.67 -29.46
C GLY A 135 -18.07 47.60 -28.04
N TRP A 136 -16.75 47.78 -27.88
CA TRP A 136 -16.13 47.89 -26.56
C TRP A 136 -16.09 49.32 -26.08
N VAL A 137 -16.31 49.51 -24.78
CA VAL A 137 -16.27 50.83 -24.15
C VAL A 137 -14.90 51.02 -23.51
N ASN A 138 -14.11 51.95 -24.04
CA ASN A 138 -12.78 52.24 -23.51
C ASN A 138 -12.91 53.06 -22.22
N VAL A 139 -12.36 52.55 -21.12
CA VAL A 139 -12.46 53.19 -19.80
C VAL A 139 -11.89 54.62 -19.78
N GLN A 140 -10.88 54.91 -20.61
CA GLN A 140 -10.28 56.25 -20.70
C GLN A 140 -11.22 57.29 -21.28
N GLN A 141 -12.23 56.89 -22.07
CA GLN A 141 -13.26 57.81 -22.58
C GLN A 141 -14.18 58.33 -21.47
N PHE A 142 -14.14 57.71 -20.29
CA PHE A 142 -14.93 58.05 -19.11
C PHE A 142 -14.05 58.56 -17.96
N GLY A 143 -12.84 59.02 -18.26
CA GLY A 143 -11.95 59.66 -17.28
C GLY A 143 -11.15 58.71 -16.41
N ALA A 144 -11.15 57.40 -16.70
CA ALA A 144 -10.19 56.50 -16.08
C ALA A 144 -8.78 56.80 -16.60
N ASP A 145 -7.78 56.83 -15.72
CA ASP A 145 -6.38 57.08 -16.05
C ASP A 145 -5.50 55.93 -15.54
N GLY A 146 -4.61 55.47 -16.41
CA GLY A 146 -3.70 54.35 -16.18
C GLY A 146 -2.32 54.79 -15.68
N ASP A 147 -2.21 55.96 -15.06
CA ASP A 147 -0.97 56.58 -14.59
C ASP A 147 -0.40 55.96 -13.29
N GLY A 148 -1.20 55.11 -12.61
CA GLY A 148 -0.86 54.48 -11.33
C GLY A 148 -1.10 55.34 -10.09
N SER A 149 -1.53 56.61 -10.24
CA SER A 149 -1.74 57.55 -9.13
C SER A 149 -3.19 57.98 -8.98
N TYR A 150 -3.90 58.13 -10.10
CA TYR A 150 -5.29 58.54 -10.16
C TYR A 150 -6.23 57.47 -9.58
N ASP A 151 -7.14 57.86 -8.69
CA ASP A 151 -8.17 56.95 -8.18
C ASP A 151 -9.29 56.77 -9.21
N ASN A 152 -9.30 55.60 -9.84
CA ASN A 152 -10.23 55.24 -10.89
C ASN A 152 -11.61 54.82 -10.38
N TYR A 153 -11.84 54.74 -9.06
CA TYR A 153 -13.14 54.32 -8.51
C TYR A 153 -14.30 55.15 -9.06
N GLY A 154 -14.17 56.48 -9.06
CA GLY A 154 -15.24 57.38 -9.53
C GLY A 154 -15.57 57.19 -11.00
N ALA A 155 -14.55 57.17 -11.86
CA ALA A 155 -14.69 56.98 -13.30
C ALA A 155 -15.31 55.61 -13.64
N LEU A 156 -14.79 54.53 -13.03
CA LEU A 156 -15.28 53.17 -13.29
C LEU A 156 -16.70 52.97 -12.76
N SER A 157 -17.05 53.51 -11.58
CA SER A 157 -18.40 53.38 -11.01
C SER A 157 -19.46 54.07 -11.85
N GLN A 158 -19.17 55.28 -12.34
CA GLN A 158 -20.08 56.01 -13.24
C GLN A 158 -20.26 55.28 -14.57
N LEU A 159 -19.16 54.77 -15.14
CA LEU A 159 -19.21 53.98 -16.37
C LEU A 159 -20.08 52.73 -16.20
N ILE A 160 -19.85 51.93 -15.15
CA ILE A 160 -20.65 50.74 -14.86
C ILE A 160 -22.13 51.10 -14.70
N GLY A 161 -22.44 52.18 -13.97
CA GLY A 161 -23.80 52.69 -13.83
C GLY A 161 -24.46 53.03 -15.16
N SER A 162 -23.74 53.70 -16.06
CA SER A 162 -24.24 54.09 -17.39
C SER A 162 -24.53 52.91 -18.33
N LEU A 163 -23.86 51.77 -18.12
CA LEU A 163 -24.00 50.57 -18.94
C LEU A 163 -25.02 49.57 -18.38
N SER A 164 -25.50 49.77 -17.14
CA SER A 164 -26.36 48.82 -16.43
C SER A 164 -27.67 48.46 -17.15
N SER A 165 -28.22 49.39 -17.96
CA SER A 165 -29.45 49.16 -18.73
C SER A 165 -29.25 48.39 -20.05
N GLN A 166 -27.99 48.20 -20.49
CA GLN A 166 -27.67 47.59 -21.79
C GLN A 166 -27.68 46.06 -21.75
N GLY A 167 -27.85 45.45 -20.57
CA GLY A 167 -27.75 44.01 -20.40
C GLY A 167 -26.31 43.56 -20.41
N LYS A 168 -25.68 43.39 -21.58
CA LYS A 168 -24.28 42.91 -21.72
C LYS A 168 -23.39 43.99 -22.33
N ALA A 169 -22.25 44.26 -21.68
CA ALA A 169 -21.26 45.23 -22.16
C ALA A 169 -19.83 44.72 -22.00
N THR A 170 -18.89 45.30 -22.75
CA THR A 170 -17.46 44.97 -22.65
C THR A 170 -16.66 46.23 -22.33
N LEU A 171 -15.96 46.24 -21.19
CA LEU A 171 -14.98 47.27 -20.88
C LEU A 171 -13.63 46.91 -21.47
N TYR A 172 -13.06 47.84 -22.23
CA TYR A 172 -11.70 47.78 -22.70
C TYR A 172 -10.80 48.61 -21.79
N ILE A 173 -9.79 47.96 -21.20
CA ILE A 173 -8.81 48.55 -20.30
C ILE A 173 -7.46 48.56 -21.04
N PRO A 174 -7.06 49.69 -21.65
CA PRO A 174 -5.78 49.81 -22.36
C PRO A 174 -4.59 49.84 -21.39
N LYS A 175 -3.37 49.67 -21.90
CA LYS A 175 -2.12 49.71 -21.13
C LYS A 175 -2.11 50.84 -20.07
N GLY A 176 -1.74 50.49 -18.84
CA GLY A 176 -1.68 51.41 -17.70
C GLY A 176 -1.99 50.72 -16.36
N ILE A 177 -1.63 51.37 -15.25
CA ILE A 177 -1.95 50.92 -13.89
C ILE A 177 -3.16 51.72 -13.41
N TYR A 178 -4.31 51.07 -13.26
CA TYR A 178 -5.55 51.72 -12.83
C TYR A 178 -5.72 51.52 -11.33
N ARG A 179 -5.24 52.49 -10.54
CA ARG A 179 -5.39 52.48 -9.08
C ARG A 179 -6.87 52.61 -8.68
N ILE A 180 -7.32 51.80 -7.72
CA ILE A 180 -8.70 51.78 -7.22
C ILE A 180 -8.68 52.03 -5.71
N GLY A 181 -9.11 53.22 -5.29
CA GLY A 181 -9.02 53.68 -3.90
C GLY A 181 -10.24 53.35 -3.03
N SER A 182 -11.29 52.75 -3.59
CA SER A 182 -12.51 52.38 -2.86
C SER A 182 -13.11 51.07 -3.38
N HIS A 183 -13.89 50.38 -2.54
CA HIS A 183 -14.50 49.10 -2.88
C HIS A 183 -15.30 49.20 -4.19
N LEU A 184 -15.01 48.32 -5.15
CA LEU A 184 -15.62 48.34 -6.47
C LEU A 184 -16.11 46.95 -6.84
N THR A 185 -17.29 46.87 -7.43
CA THR A 185 -17.84 45.63 -7.99
C THR A 185 -17.92 45.73 -9.51
N LEU A 186 -17.26 44.81 -10.19
CA LEU A 186 -17.36 44.56 -11.63
C LEU A 186 -18.35 43.41 -11.84
N PRO A 187 -19.60 43.69 -12.25
CA PRO A 187 -20.68 42.71 -12.20
C PRO A 187 -20.59 41.64 -13.31
N SER A 188 -21.33 40.55 -13.15
CA SER A 188 -21.28 39.37 -14.03
C SER A 188 -21.76 39.61 -15.47
N TRP A 189 -22.55 40.65 -15.68
CA TRP A 189 -23.04 41.04 -17.01
C TRP A 189 -22.02 41.84 -17.83
N LEU A 190 -20.91 42.23 -17.20
CA LEU A 190 -19.79 42.93 -17.82
C LEU A 190 -18.70 41.93 -18.24
N ASP A 191 -18.13 42.14 -19.43
CA ASP A 191 -16.91 41.48 -19.88
C ASP A 191 -15.71 42.45 -19.74
N LEU A 192 -14.57 41.98 -19.26
CA LEU A 192 -13.33 42.77 -19.15
C LEU A 192 -12.30 42.34 -20.19
N ARG A 193 -11.91 43.26 -21.08
CA ARG A 193 -10.81 43.09 -22.03
C ARG A 193 -9.62 43.91 -21.54
N ILE A 194 -8.65 43.23 -20.92
CA ILE A 194 -7.48 43.89 -20.30
C ILE A 194 -6.28 43.74 -21.22
N ASP A 195 -5.79 44.85 -21.75
CA ASP A 195 -4.72 44.86 -22.76
C ASP A 195 -3.34 44.51 -22.18
N HIS A 196 -2.34 44.32 -23.03
CA HIS A 196 -0.98 44.06 -22.58
C HIS A 196 -0.39 45.25 -21.81
N GLY A 197 0.08 44.99 -20.58
CA GLY A 197 0.60 46.03 -19.67
C GLY A 197 -0.47 46.85 -18.96
N ALA A 198 -1.74 46.40 -18.98
CA ALA A 198 -2.82 46.98 -18.18
C ALA A 198 -3.04 46.17 -16.89
N SER A 199 -3.27 46.85 -15.75
CA SER A 199 -3.64 46.20 -14.49
C SER A 199 -4.62 47.04 -13.67
N LEU A 200 -5.52 46.34 -12.96
CA LEU A 200 -6.36 46.92 -11.92
C LEU A 200 -5.62 46.80 -10.58
N SER A 201 -5.45 47.92 -9.88
CA SER A 201 -4.61 48.01 -8.69
C SER A 201 -5.40 48.53 -7.49
N PRO A 202 -6.22 47.69 -6.82
CA PRO A 202 -6.87 48.10 -5.58
C PRO A 202 -5.86 48.43 -4.49
N ASP A 203 -6.12 49.53 -3.77
CA ASP A 203 -5.31 49.95 -2.62
C ASP A 203 -5.43 48.95 -1.45
N THR A 204 -4.47 48.97 -0.53
CA THR A 204 -4.52 48.14 0.68
C THR A 204 -5.82 48.38 1.46
N GLY A 205 -6.54 47.30 1.80
CA GLY A 205 -7.85 47.36 2.46
C GLY A 205 -9.05 47.53 1.52
N VAL A 206 -8.82 47.81 0.23
CA VAL A 206 -9.86 47.86 -0.78
C VAL A 206 -10.16 46.44 -1.30
N VAL A 207 -11.44 46.15 -1.49
CA VAL A 207 -11.94 44.92 -2.10
C VAL A 207 -12.45 45.23 -3.50
N LEU A 208 -11.84 44.58 -4.50
CA LEU A 208 -12.32 44.57 -5.87
C LEU A 208 -13.07 43.26 -6.12
N THR A 209 -14.40 43.32 -6.18
CA THR A 209 -15.23 42.17 -6.53
C THR A 209 -15.34 42.09 -8.06
N VAL A 210 -14.91 40.97 -8.65
CA VAL A 210 -14.89 40.74 -10.09
C VAL A 210 -15.74 39.53 -10.42
N ASP A 211 -17.02 39.75 -10.69
CA ASP A 211 -17.91 38.70 -11.21
C ASP A 211 -17.87 38.61 -12.74
N SER A 212 -17.31 39.66 -13.37
CA SER A 212 -17.13 39.79 -14.81
C SER A 212 -16.26 38.69 -15.43
N ALA A 213 -16.54 38.32 -16.67
CA ALA A 213 -15.65 37.44 -17.43
C ALA A 213 -14.41 38.21 -17.90
N ILE A 214 -13.22 37.63 -17.69
CA ILE A 214 -11.95 38.25 -18.03
C ILE A 214 -11.40 37.67 -19.34
N TYR A 215 -10.93 38.58 -20.20
CA TYR A 215 -10.22 38.28 -21.44
C TYR A 215 -8.86 38.97 -21.40
N ALA A 216 -7.88 38.24 -20.89
CA ALA A 216 -6.49 38.66 -20.78
C ALA A 216 -5.56 37.46 -21.02
N GLY A 217 -4.31 37.72 -21.39
CA GLY A 217 -3.27 36.68 -21.40
C GLY A 217 -2.85 36.27 -20.00
N GLN A 218 -1.94 35.29 -19.90
CA GLN A 218 -1.32 34.87 -18.64
C GLN A 218 -0.20 35.83 -18.24
N ARG A 219 -0.60 37.00 -17.75
CA ARG A 219 0.27 38.10 -17.32
C ARG A 219 -0.40 38.82 -16.15
N THR A 220 0.34 39.65 -15.44
CA THR A 220 -0.22 40.47 -14.36
C THR A 220 -1.34 41.36 -14.89
N ILE A 221 -2.53 41.23 -14.30
CA ILE A 221 -3.71 42.07 -14.54
C ILE A 221 -4.31 42.60 -13.24
N PHE A 222 -3.94 42.01 -12.11
CA PHE A 222 -4.22 42.50 -10.77
C PHE A 222 -2.90 42.88 -10.12
N ALA A 223 -2.84 44.12 -9.64
CA ALA A 223 -1.72 44.68 -8.90
C ALA A 223 -2.24 45.29 -7.58
N GLY A 224 -1.41 46.06 -6.90
CA GLY A 224 -1.80 46.73 -5.65
C GLY A 224 -1.85 45.79 -4.44
N GLY A 225 -2.13 46.37 -3.27
CA GLY A 225 -2.20 45.67 -1.99
C GLY A 225 -3.60 45.25 -1.57
N GLY A 226 -4.62 45.56 -2.37
CA GLY A 226 -6.01 45.22 -2.11
C GLY A 226 -6.35 43.75 -2.38
N THR A 227 -7.58 43.37 -2.01
CA THR A 227 -8.09 42.00 -2.20
C THR A 227 -8.96 41.92 -3.45
N VAL A 228 -8.76 40.88 -4.26
CA VAL A 228 -9.62 40.57 -5.41
C VAL A 228 -10.47 39.35 -5.06
N VAL A 229 -11.79 39.46 -5.22
CA VAL A 229 -12.79 38.40 -4.96
C VAL A 229 -13.78 38.32 -6.13
N GLY A 230 -14.75 37.40 -6.09
CA GLY A 230 -15.82 37.31 -7.10
C GLY A 230 -15.57 36.22 -8.15
N ALA A 231 -16.58 35.91 -8.96
CA ALA A 231 -16.63 34.69 -9.77
C ALA A 231 -15.65 34.62 -10.96
N LEU A 232 -15.07 35.75 -11.38
CA LEU A 232 -14.23 35.91 -12.58
C LEU A 232 -14.85 35.25 -13.84
N GLY A 233 -16.18 35.33 -13.96
CA GLY A 233 -16.96 34.75 -15.05
C GLY A 233 -17.01 33.21 -15.08
N GLY A 234 -16.70 32.53 -13.98
CA GLY A 234 -16.77 31.06 -13.86
C GLY A 234 -15.70 30.31 -14.67
N ARG A 235 -14.60 30.99 -15.03
CA ARG A 235 -13.52 30.44 -15.88
C ARG A 235 -12.30 29.99 -15.06
N THR A 236 -11.37 29.34 -15.75
CA THR A 236 -10.03 29.08 -15.24
C THR A 236 -9.30 30.38 -14.88
N VAL A 237 -8.77 30.43 -13.67
CA VAL A 237 -7.94 31.54 -13.16
C VAL A 237 -6.46 31.17 -13.21
N TYR A 238 -5.61 32.18 -13.42
CA TYR A 238 -4.18 31.99 -13.57
C TYR A 238 -3.45 32.77 -12.47
N PRO A 239 -2.59 32.15 -11.66
CA PRO A 239 -1.74 32.87 -10.70
C PRO A 239 -0.91 34.00 -11.34
N GLN A 240 -0.60 33.89 -12.64
CA GLN A 240 0.05 34.95 -13.43
C GLN A 240 -0.73 36.27 -13.40
N TRP A 241 -2.05 36.23 -13.22
CA TRP A 241 -2.87 37.43 -13.08
C TRP A 241 -2.51 38.25 -11.83
N TRP A 242 -1.96 37.62 -10.80
CA TRP A 242 -1.41 38.24 -9.58
C TRP A 242 0.12 38.29 -9.58
N GLY A 243 0.77 38.06 -10.73
CA GLY A 243 2.21 38.23 -10.88
C GLY A 243 3.08 36.99 -10.64
N ALA A 244 2.50 35.77 -10.60
CA ALA A 244 3.32 34.56 -10.60
C ALA A 244 4.20 34.49 -11.87
N GLN A 245 5.51 34.30 -11.72
CA GLN A 245 6.48 34.34 -12.81
C GLN A 245 6.88 32.94 -13.27
N GLY A 246 6.99 31.97 -12.35
CA GLY A 246 7.42 30.61 -12.68
C GLY A 246 8.87 30.54 -13.20
N ASP A 247 9.73 31.46 -12.77
CA ASP A 247 11.13 31.59 -13.20
C ASP A 247 12.14 30.91 -12.26
N GLY A 248 11.67 30.38 -11.13
CA GLY A 248 12.46 29.74 -10.08
C GLY A 248 13.16 30.72 -9.12
N ALA A 249 13.01 32.03 -9.32
CA ALA A 249 13.68 33.07 -8.54
C ALA A 249 12.69 33.92 -7.75
N ALA A 250 11.63 34.39 -8.41
CA ALA A 250 10.56 35.17 -7.79
C ALA A 250 9.75 34.31 -6.82
N ASP A 251 9.31 34.89 -5.71
CA ASP A 251 8.39 34.21 -4.80
C ASP A 251 6.97 34.26 -5.36
N ASP A 252 6.49 33.11 -5.84
CA ASP A 252 5.19 32.96 -6.49
C ASP A 252 4.09 32.57 -5.49
N ARG A 253 4.44 32.33 -4.21
CA ARG A 253 3.48 31.87 -3.18
C ARG A 253 2.27 32.77 -3.08
N HIS A 254 2.48 34.08 -2.99
CA HIS A 254 1.39 35.04 -2.82
C HIS A 254 0.42 35.01 -4.01
N ALA A 255 0.95 35.02 -5.24
CA ALA A 255 0.13 35.02 -6.45
C ALA A 255 -0.68 33.72 -6.61
N ILE A 256 -0.10 32.57 -6.27
CA ILE A 256 -0.81 31.29 -6.24
C ILE A 256 -1.90 31.29 -5.15
N GLN A 257 -1.58 31.79 -3.95
CA GLN A 257 -2.53 31.84 -2.85
C GLN A 257 -3.72 32.77 -3.13
N GLN A 258 -3.51 33.91 -3.80
CA GLN A 258 -4.60 34.79 -4.21
C GLN A 258 -5.57 34.09 -5.16
N ALA A 259 -5.07 33.32 -6.12
CA ALA A 259 -5.91 32.55 -7.03
C ALA A 259 -6.74 31.47 -6.29
N LEU A 260 -6.13 30.78 -5.31
CA LEU A 260 -6.81 29.76 -4.49
C LEU A 260 -7.84 30.39 -3.52
N ASN A 261 -7.55 31.57 -2.97
CA ASN A 261 -8.43 32.27 -2.04
C ASN A 261 -9.80 32.64 -2.65
N LEU A 262 -9.89 32.75 -3.98
CA LEU A 262 -11.17 33.01 -4.66
C LEU A 262 -12.24 31.96 -4.33
N ALA A 263 -11.85 30.71 -4.07
CA ALA A 263 -12.78 29.65 -3.67
C ALA A 263 -13.55 29.98 -2.37
N LYS A 264 -12.98 30.79 -1.46
CA LYS A 264 -13.64 31.21 -0.21
C LYS A 264 -14.94 31.98 -0.47
N THR A 265 -15.02 32.72 -1.57
CA THR A 265 -16.14 33.62 -1.87
C THR A 265 -17.02 33.12 -3.01
N ASN A 266 -16.50 32.27 -3.89
CA ASN A 266 -17.20 31.84 -5.11
C ASN A 266 -17.93 30.51 -5.00
N GLY A 267 -17.76 29.79 -3.89
CA GLY A 267 -18.27 28.42 -3.78
C GLY A 267 -17.54 27.40 -4.67
N GLY A 268 -16.47 27.79 -5.35
CA GLY A 268 -15.57 26.92 -6.12
C GLY A 268 -14.71 27.69 -7.12
N ILE A 269 -13.61 27.08 -7.58
CA ILE A 269 -12.71 27.71 -8.57
C ILE A 269 -11.92 26.66 -9.37
N SER A 270 -11.48 27.02 -10.58
CA SER A 270 -10.50 26.25 -11.35
C SER A 270 -9.23 27.08 -11.54
N VAL A 271 -8.11 26.66 -10.96
CA VAL A 271 -6.79 27.32 -11.06
C VAL A 271 -5.91 26.54 -12.03
N TYR A 272 -5.22 27.22 -12.93
CA TYR A 272 -4.23 26.62 -13.82
C TYR A 272 -2.86 27.29 -13.70
N LEU A 273 -1.81 26.51 -13.43
CA LEU A 273 -0.42 26.96 -13.49
C LEU A 273 0.23 26.50 -14.80
N SER A 274 0.79 27.45 -15.55
CA SER A 274 1.56 27.16 -16.75
C SER A 274 2.93 26.53 -16.46
N LYS A 275 3.61 26.05 -17.49
CA LYS A 275 5.00 25.58 -17.37
C LYS A 275 5.87 26.64 -16.71
N GLY A 276 6.67 26.24 -15.72
CA GLY A 276 7.57 27.12 -14.98
C GLY A 276 8.00 26.47 -13.68
N THR A 277 9.00 27.04 -13.01
CA THR A 277 9.37 26.69 -11.64
C THR A 277 8.88 27.77 -10.71
N TYR A 278 7.89 27.46 -9.88
CA TYR A 278 7.28 28.37 -8.93
C TYR A 278 7.93 28.16 -7.58
N LYS A 279 8.78 29.10 -7.19
CA LYS A 279 9.33 29.12 -5.83
C LYS A 279 8.22 29.51 -4.88
N VAL A 280 8.01 28.70 -3.84
CA VAL A 280 7.09 29.02 -2.74
C VAL A 280 7.88 29.16 -1.45
N THR A 281 7.65 30.24 -0.71
CA THR A 281 8.35 30.57 0.55
C THR A 281 7.51 30.28 1.80
N ASP A 282 6.32 29.70 1.64
CA ASP A 282 5.44 29.24 2.71
C ASP A 282 4.35 28.32 2.10
N SER A 283 3.64 27.59 2.95
CA SER A 283 2.61 26.62 2.58
C SER A 283 1.43 27.28 1.85
N LEU A 284 0.88 26.55 0.89
CA LEU A 284 -0.37 26.90 0.21
C LEU A 284 -1.59 26.36 0.97
N ARG A 285 -2.72 27.03 0.82
CA ARG A 285 -4.02 26.60 1.35
C ARG A 285 -5.01 26.42 0.20
N ILE A 286 -5.62 25.25 0.12
CA ILE A 286 -6.69 24.93 -0.83
C ILE A 286 -8.03 24.84 -0.11
N TYR A 287 -9.09 25.31 -0.76
CA TYR A 287 -10.44 25.38 -0.18
C TYR A 287 -11.43 24.58 -1.02
N LYS A 288 -12.59 24.27 -0.43
CA LYS A 288 -13.56 23.35 -1.03
C LYS A 288 -13.97 23.74 -2.45
N ASN A 289 -14.36 22.75 -3.25
CA ASN A 289 -14.80 22.92 -4.65
C ASN A 289 -13.73 23.53 -5.56
N THR A 290 -12.45 23.20 -5.32
CA THR A 290 -11.32 23.72 -6.10
C THR A 290 -10.73 22.64 -7.00
N LYS A 291 -10.55 22.99 -8.28
CA LYS A 291 -9.71 22.26 -9.22
C LYS A 291 -8.39 23.01 -9.41
N LEU A 292 -7.28 22.42 -9.00
CA LEU A 292 -5.92 22.92 -9.22
C LEU A 292 -5.22 22.05 -10.27
N THR A 293 -4.99 22.62 -11.45
CA THR A 293 -4.29 21.95 -12.55
C THR A 293 -2.93 22.60 -12.74
N LEU A 294 -1.87 21.80 -12.68
CA LEU A 294 -0.53 22.21 -13.05
C LEU A 294 -0.21 21.65 -14.43
N ASN A 295 0.39 22.47 -15.28
CA ASN A 295 1.07 21.95 -16.47
C ASN A 295 2.02 20.81 -16.06
N HIS A 296 2.15 19.76 -16.86
CA HIS A 296 2.96 18.59 -16.48
C HIS A 296 4.43 18.91 -16.18
N ASN A 297 4.95 20.04 -16.71
CA ASN A 297 6.31 20.54 -16.46
C ASN A 297 6.35 21.73 -15.48
N ALA A 298 5.22 22.10 -14.87
CA ALA A 298 5.22 23.07 -13.78
C ALA A 298 5.79 22.42 -12.52
N ILE A 299 6.68 23.14 -11.83
CA ILE A 299 7.30 22.69 -10.58
C ILE A 299 6.90 23.65 -9.47
N ILE A 300 6.19 23.19 -8.46
CA ILE A 300 6.11 23.89 -7.18
C ILE A 300 7.36 23.50 -6.40
N LYS A 301 8.27 24.45 -6.16
CA LYS A 301 9.55 24.19 -5.49
C LYS A 301 9.57 24.84 -4.10
N ARG A 302 9.78 24.02 -3.07
CA ARG A 302 9.78 24.45 -1.66
C ARG A 302 11.02 25.27 -1.30
N PHE A 303 10.82 26.41 -0.64
CA PHE A 303 11.85 27.31 -0.08
C PHE A 303 11.52 27.72 1.38
N HIS A 304 10.92 26.82 2.14
CA HIS A 304 10.49 27.02 3.53
C HIS A 304 10.40 25.69 4.26
N ASP A 305 10.40 25.66 5.58
CA ASP A 305 10.47 24.47 6.47
C ASP A 305 9.13 23.76 6.73
N ASN A 306 8.17 23.83 5.79
CA ASN A 306 6.80 23.33 6.02
C ASN A 306 6.24 22.60 4.78
N SER A 307 5.05 22.03 4.88
CA SER A 307 4.38 21.28 3.83
C SER A 307 4.00 22.11 2.60
N PHE A 308 3.87 21.49 1.43
CA PHE A 308 3.48 22.22 0.22
C PHE A 308 2.07 22.84 0.34
N LEU A 309 1.12 22.05 0.85
CA LEU A 309 -0.30 22.38 0.75
C LEU A 309 -1.14 21.70 1.83
N TYR A 310 -2.10 22.45 2.36
CA TYR A 310 -3.12 22.00 3.31
C TYR A 310 -4.53 22.32 2.81
N ASN A 311 -5.50 21.43 3.04
CA ASN A 311 -6.94 21.69 2.77
C ASN A 311 -7.70 22.33 3.94
N GLY A 312 -7.06 23.23 4.69
CA GLY A 312 -7.69 23.91 5.83
C GLY A 312 -6.78 24.99 6.37
N ASP A 313 -7.30 26.00 7.05
CA ASP A 313 -6.48 26.98 7.76
C ASP A 313 -6.09 26.42 9.15
N ASN A 314 -4.92 26.79 9.65
CA ASN A 314 -4.39 26.28 10.92
C ASN A 314 -5.36 26.52 12.09
N GLY A 315 -5.59 25.48 12.90
CA GLY A 315 -6.46 25.54 14.08
C GLY A 315 -7.96 25.49 13.80
N GLN A 316 -8.41 25.53 12.53
CA GLN A 316 -9.83 25.35 12.21
C GLN A 316 -10.32 23.96 12.63
N GLN A 317 -11.56 23.91 13.13
CA GLN A 317 -12.16 22.68 13.64
C GLN A 317 -13.20 22.18 12.66
N TYR A 318 -12.98 20.96 12.14
CA TYR A 318 -13.85 20.29 11.20
C TYR A 318 -14.24 18.94 11.80
N PRO A 319 -15.52 18.70 12.13
CA PRO A 319 -15.99 17.39 12.52
C PRO A 319 -16.27 16.52 11.29
N GLY A 320 -16.21 15.20 11.46
CA GLY A 320 -16.59 14.26 10.39
C GLY A 320 -15.83 14.52 9.09
N TYR A 321 -16.54 14.61 7.96
CA TYR A 321 -15.95 14.93 6.66
C TYR A 321 -16.35 16.33 6.16
N GLU A 322 -16.43 17.31 7.07
CA GLU A 322 -16.91 18.68 6.79
C GLU A 322 -15.79 19.71 6.54
N GLY A 323 -14.53 19.25 6.51
CA GLY A 323 -13.38 20.01 6.01
C GLY A 323 -13.46 20.30 4.51
N HIS A 324 -12.44 20.98 3.97
CA HIS A 324 -12.48 21.38 2.57
C HIS A 324 -12.28 20.17 1.63
N GLY A 325 -13.41 19.66 1.11
CA GLY A 325 -13.48 18.58 0.12
C GLY A 325 -13.92 19.02 -1.27
N ASN A 326 -14.30 18.06 -2.12
CA ASN A 326 -14.56 18.25 -3.55
C ASN A 326 -13.38 18.92 -4.25
N LEU A 327 -12.20 18.29 -4.12
CA LEU A 327 -10.93 18.81 -4.60
C LEU A 327 -10.41 17.97 -5.76
N ILE A 328 -9.84 18.63 -6.76
CA ILE A 328 -9.04 17.98 -7.81
C ILE A 328 -7.67 18.65 -7.82
N ILE A 329 -6.61 17.89 -7.59
CA ILE A 329 -5.21 18.33 -7.71
C ILE A 329 -4.58 17.47 -8.79
N GLU A 330 -4.21 18.07 -9.93
CA GLU A 330 -3.71 17.30 -11.07
C GLU A 330 -2.50 17.92 -11.76
N GLY A 331 -1.60 17.07 -12.26
CA GLY A 331 -0.42 17.49 -13.01
C GLY A 331 0.74 18.03 -12.16
N GLY A 332 1.77 18.47 -12.85
CA GLY A 332 2.95 19.13 -12.27
C GLY A 332 3.85 18.24 -11.41
N ILE A 333 4.84 18.90 -10.82
CA ILE A 333 5.85 18.33 -9.95
C ILE A 333 5.88 19.15 -8.66
N TRP A 334 5.83 18.48 -7.51
CA TRP A 334 6.02 19.07 -6.19
C TRP A 334 7.40 18.66 -5.70
N ASP A 335 8.35 19.60 -5.67
CA ASP A 335 9.76 19.36 -5.35
C ASP A 335 10.11 19.91 -3.97
N GLY A 336 10.46 19.01 -3.05
CA GLY A 336 10.71 19.33 -1.66
C GLY A 336 12.00 20.09 -1.40
N ASN A 337 12.89 20.17 -2.40
CA ASN A 337 14.15 20.91 -2.31
C ASN A 337 15.01 20.56 -1.08
N VAL A 338 15.00 19.27 -0.68
CA VAL A 338 15.57 18.79 0.60
C VAL A 338 17.08 18.94 0.73
N VAL A 339 17.79 19.16 -0.39
CA VAL A 339 19.23 19.46 -0.34
C VAL A 339 19.47 20.81 0.33
N ASP A 340 18.64 21.81 0.03
CA ASP A 340 18.76 23.16 0.59
C ASP A 340 17.87 23.35 1.83
N TYR A 341 16.77 22.59 1.93
CA TYR A 341 15.81 22.66 3.04
C TYR A 341 15.48 21.25 3.58
N PRO A 342 16.35 20.64 4.39
CA PRO A 342 16.19 19.25 4.83
C PRO A 342 15.11 19.05 5.91
N ASP A 343 14.41 20.11 6.33
CA ASP A 343 13.41 20.10 7.40
C ASP A 343 12.30 19.08 7.15
N ALA A 344 11.79 18.49 8.24
CA ALA A 344 10.72 17.51 8.20
C ALA A 344 9.41 18.14 7.70
N PHE A 345 8.73 17.48 6.76
CA PHE A 345 7.45 17.94 6.25
C PHE A 345 6.64 16.80 5.60
N ALA A 346 5.33 16.95 5.55
CA ALA A 346 4.47 16.18 4.67
C ALA A 346 4.21 16.97 3.37
N GLY A 347 3.93 16.31 2.25
CA GLY A 347 3.69 16.97 0.98
C GLY A 347 2.31 17.62 0.94
N LEU A 348 1.31 16.84 0.54
CA LEU A 348 -0.09 17.26 0.47
C LEU A 348 -0.85 16.75 1.70
N ASN A 349 -1.43 17.66 2.47
CA ASN A 349 -2.12 17.35 3.72
C ASN A 349 -3.63 17.51 3.54
N ILE A 350 -4.36 16.41 3.60
CA ILE A 350 -5.81 16.34 3.38
C ILE A 350 -6.48 15.80 4.65
N ALA A 351 -7.23 16.64 5.37
CA ALA A 351 -7.95 16.22 6.56
C ALA A 351 -9.44 16.59 6.52
N HIS A 352 -10.27 15.75 7.14
CA HIS A 352 -11.73 15.92 7.24
C HIS A 352 -12.42 16.17 5.90
N ALA A 353 -11.88 15.66 4.79
CA ALA A 353 -12.38 15.93 3.46
C ALA A 353 -13.28 14.81 2.93
N ARG A 354 -14.16 15.15 2.00
CA ARG A 354 -14.85 14.19 1.14
C ARG A 354 -14.61 14.50 -0.33
N CYS A 355 -14.59 13.48 -1.18
CA CYS A 355 -14.47 13.62 -2.64
C CYS A 355 -13.18 14.34 -3.07
N VAL A 356 -12.02 13.73 -2.84
CA VAL A 356 -10.72 14.31 -3.24
C VAL A 356 -10.08 13.44 -4.32
N THR A 357 -9.64 14.06 -5.41
CA THR A 357 -8.86 13.39 -6.47
C THR A 357 -7.50 14.04 -6.60
N ILE A 358 -6.44 13.24 -6.46
CA ILE A 358 -5.06 13.63 -6.71
C ILE A 358 -4.54 12.75 -7.85
N ARG A 359 -4.14 13.33 -8.99
CA ARG A 359 -3.75 12.52 -10.15
C ARG A 359 -2.67 13.13 -11.02
N ASP A 360 -2.01 12.28 -11.80
CA ASP A 360 -1.06 12.68 -12.85
C ASP A 360 0.06 13.61 -12.36
N THR A 361 0.44 13.51 -11.08
CA THR A 361 1.42 14.40 -10.43
C THR A 361 2.64 13.64 -9.96
N THR A 362 3.78 14.34 -9.85
CA THR A 362 4.99 13.82 -9.20
C THR A 362 5.21 14.56 -7.90
N ILE A 363 5.29 13.85 -6.78
CA ILE A 363 5.73 14.40 -5.49
C ILE A 363 7.10 13.81 -5.22
N LYS A 364 8.11 14.66 -5.11
CA LYS A 364 9.49 14.23 -4.96
C LYS A 364 10.23 14.88 -3.81
N ASP A 365 11.15 14.10 -3.27
CA ASP A 365 12.11 14.49 -2.25
C ASP A 365 11.44 15.01 -0.99
N ILE A 366 10.82 14.09 -0.24
CA ILE A 366 10.18 14.40 1.05
C ILE A 366 11.11 14.01 2.18
N SER A 367 11.18 14.84 3.23
CA SER A 367 12.03 14.60 4.40
C SER A 367 11.16 14.21 5.59
N TRP A 368 11.41 13.02 6.15
CA TRP A 368 10.87 12.46 7.40
C TRP A 368 9.36 12.18 7.44
N GLY A 369 8.55 12.99 6.75
CA GLY A 369 7.10 12.87 6.68
C GLY A 369 6.61 12.05 5.49
N HIS A 370 5.46 12.44 4.96
CA HIS A 370 4.66 11.67 4.01
C HIS A 370 4.48 12.48 2.71
N ALA A 371 4.44 11.85 1.53
CA ALA A 371 4.16 12.60 0.30
C ALA A 371 2.70 13.09 0.27
N ILE A 372 1.78 12.24 0.73
CA ILE A 372 0.39 12.59 0.96
C ILE A 372 0.00 12.03 2.32
N GLU A 373 -0.60 12.88 3.14
CA GLU A 373 -1.18 12.50 4.41
C GLU A 373 -2.69 12.73 4.33
N ILE A 374 -3.46 11.65 4.43
CA ILE A 374 -4.92 11.67 4.43
C ILE A 374 -5.37 11.36 5.84
N ASN A 375 -6.12 12.26 6.46
CA ASN A 375 -6.64 12.09 7.80
C ASN A 375 -8.17 12.23 7.81
N SER A 376 -8.89 11.32 8.46
CA SER A 376 -10.34 11.43 8.68
C SER A 376 -11.14 11.81 7.44
N SER A 377 -10.85 11.21 6.28
CA SER A 377 -11.41 11.63 5.00
C SER A 377 -12.10 10.48 4.27
N SER A 378 -13.13 10.80 3.48
CA SER A 378 -13.87 9.85 2.65
C SER A 378 -13.71 10.09 1.15
N ASP A 379 -13.86 9.03 0.36
CA ASP A 379 -13.98 9.10 -1.10
C ASP A 379 -12.77 9.81 -1.75
N VAL A 380 -11.57 9.30 -1.43
CA VAL A 380 -10.29 9.82 -1.92
C VAL A 380 -9.72 8.91 -3.00
N ARG A 381 -9.29 9.49 -4.12
CA ARG A 381 -8.63 8.81 -5.23
C ARG A 381 -7.24 9.40 -5.48
N ILE A 382 -6.22 8.54 -5.45
CA ILE A 382 -4.85 8.85 -5.81
C ILE A 382 -4.50 7.97 -7.01
N GLU A 383 -4.29 8.58 -8.18
CA GLU A 383 -4.20 7.84 -9.45
C GLU A 383 -3.08 8.36 -10.35
N HIS A 384 -2.30 7.48 -10.97
CA HIS A 384 -1.22 7.86 -11.92
C HIS A 384 -0.18 8.82 -11.34
N CYS A 385 0.07 8.75 -10.03
CA CYS A 385 1.04 9.59 -9.34
C CYS A 385 2.43 8.92 -9.26
N LYS A 386 3.47 9.74 -9.09
CA LYS A 386 4.83 9.29 -8.79
C LYS A 386 5.28 9.85 -7.45
N PHE A 387 5.68 8.98 -6.54
CA PHE A 387 6.25 9.31 -5.24
C PHE A 387 7.72 8.91 -5.24
N ILE A 388 8.63 9.87 -5.38
CA ILE A 388 10.05 9.56 -5.62
C ILE A 388 10.99 10.34 -4.71
N GLY A 389 11.90 9.65 -4.02
CA GLY A 389 12.89 10.29 -3.15
C GLY A 389 12.35 10.58 -1.76
N PHE A 390 12.92 9.88 -0.78
CA PHE A 390 12.67 10.07 0.64
C PHE A 390 13.99 10.32 1.36
N MET A 391 14.05 11.36 2.18
CA MET A 391 15.16 11.63 3.09
C MET A 391 14.72 11.17 4.49
N ASN A 392 15.38 10.14 5.01
CA ASN A 392 15.13 9.65 6.36
C ASN A 392 15.62 10.67 7.40
N ALA A 393 15.11 10.54 8.62
CA ALA A 393 15.67 11.21 9.79
C ALA A 393 17.17 10.95 9.92
N ALA A 394 17.91 11.95 10.38
CA ALA A 394 19.36 11.86 10.52
C ALA A 394 19.78 10.74 11.50
N ASP A 395 18.91 10.41 12.46
CA ASP A 395 19.06 9.30 13.40
C ASP A 395 18.52 7.96 12.87
N GLY A 396 17.96 7.94 11.66
CA GLY A 396 17.35 6.78 11.03
C GLY A 396 15.95 6.42 11.51
N SER A 397 15.36 7.19 12.43
CA SER A 397 14.11 6.85 13.14
C SER A 397 12.87 6.79 12.25
N ARG A 398 12.89 7.34 11.04
CA ARG A 398 11.75 7.39 10.11
C ARG A 398 11.88 6.42 8.93
N TYR A 399 12.62 5.32 9.11
CA TYR A 399 12.84 4.29 8.09
C TYR A 399 11.55 3.59 7.59
N TYR A 400 10.47 3.69 8.34
CA TYR A 400 9.17 3.06 8.06
C TYR A 400 8.15 4.00 7.40
N ALA A 401 8.45 5.31 7.29
CA ALA A 401 7.47 6.32 6.91
C ALA A 401 6.84 6.03 5.54
N GLU A 402 5.52 6.08 5.49
CA GLU A 402 4.72 5.81 4.31
C GLU A 402 4.75 6.98 3.34
N ALA A 403 4.85 6.71 2.03
CA ALA A 403 4.66 7.74 1.02
C ALA A 403 3.23 8.29 1.03
N VAL A 404 2.24 7.40 1.13
CA VAL A 404 0.83 7.75 1.29
C VAL A 404 0.34 7.21 2.63
N GLN A 405 0.15 8.11 3.59
CA GLN A 405 -0.39 7.77 4.90
C GLN A 405 -1.91 7.98 4.90
N ILE A 406 -2.65 6.98 5.41
CA ILE A 406 -4.11 7.02 5.55
C ILE A 406 -4.44 6.84 7.03
N ASP A 407 -4.69 7.95 7.72
CA ASP A 407 -4.62 8.00 9.17
C ASP A 407 -5.90 8.49 9.88
N VAL A 408 -5.86 8.43 11.20
CA VAL A 408 -6.93 8.78 12.14
C VAL A 408 -6.67 10.13 12.83
N PRO A 409 -7.70 10.85 13.30
CA PRO A 409 -7.54 12.23 13.80
C PRO A 409 -7.07 12.22 15.25
N THR A 410 -5.76 12.14 15.44
CA THR A 410 -5.13 12.36 16.74
C THR A 410 -4.24 13.58 16.70
N SER A 411 -4.06 14.25 17.84
CA SER A 411 -3.17 15.40 17.94
C SER A 411 -1.70 15.05 17.71
N SER A 412 -1.32 13.78 17.88
CA SER A 412 0.02 13.29 17.55
C SER A 412 0.20 13.00 16.07
N ALA A 413 -0.84 12.50 15.39
CA ALA A 413 -0.78 12.20 13.95
C ALA A 413 -0.90 13.47 13.12
N PHE A 414 -1.97 14.26 13.32
CA PHE A 414 -2.27 15.42 12.48
C PHE A 414 -2.63 16.65 13.34
N PRO A 415 -1.64 17.45 13.78
CA PRO A 415 -1.85 18.55 14.74
C PRO A 415 -2.36 19.87 14.12
N TRP A 416 -2.55 19.94 12.80
CA TRP A 416 -2.67 21.22 12.08
C TRP A 416 -4.06 21.85 12.14
N PHE A 417 -5.11 21.06 11.95
CA PHE A 417 -6.52 21.46 11.95
C PHE A 417 -7.39 20.19 11.95
N GLY A 418 -8.70 20.35 12.10
CA GLY A 418 -9.64 19.23 12.23
C GLY A 418 -9.99 18.91 13.67
N ALA A 419 -11.09 18.19 13.87
CA ALA A 419 -11.53 17.73 15.17
C ALA A 419 -10.98 16.32 15.47
N TYR A 420 -10.46 16.10 16.67
CA TYR A 420 -10.03 14.76 17.14
C TYR A 420 -11.24 13.93 17.61
N ASP A 421 -12.19 13.69 16.70
CA ASP A 421 -13.50 13.12 17.00
C ASP A 421 -13.60 11.60 16.77
N GLY A 422 -12.52 10.97 16.32
CA GLY A 422 -12.47 9.54 15.99
C GLY A 422 -13.08 9.19 14.63
N THR A 423 -13.30 10.18 13.75
CA THR A 423 -13.74 9.91 12.37
C THR A 423 -12.69 9.10 11.61
N PRO A 424 -13.00 7.90 11.09
CA PRO A 424 -12.03 7.11 10.35
C PRO A 424 -11.81 7.64 8.93
N CYS A 425 -10.74 7.19 8.27
CA CYS A 425 -10.68 7.24 6.82
C CYS A 425 -11.53 6.12 6.19
N GLU A 426 -12.27 6.42 5.11
CA GLU A 426 -13.02 5.39 4.37
C GLU A 426 -13.11 5.63 2.85
N HIS A 427 -13.28 4.56 2.07
CA HIS A 427 -13.42 4.65 0.60
C HIS A 427 -12.23 5.32 -0.10
N ILE A 428 -11.02 4.79 0.15
CA ILE A 428 -9.79 5.36 -0.43
C ILE A 428 -9.19 4.39 -1.44
N THR A 429 -8.85 4.91 -2.61
CA THR A 429 -8.19 4.14 -3.66
C THR A 429 -6.85 4.78 -4.03
N VAL A 430 -5.77 4.02 -3.90
CA VAL A 430 -4.43 4.34 -4.41
C VAL A 430 -4.14 3.39 -5.56
N LYS A 431 -4.08 3.89 -6.78
CA LYS A 431 -3.93 3.02 -7.96
C LYS A 431 -3.03 3.57 -9.05
N ASP A 432 -2.46 2.65 -9.82
CA ASP A 432 -1.67 2.96 -11.02
C ASP A 432 -0.52 3.95 -10.72
N CYS A 433 0.01 3.95 -9.48
CA CYS A 433 1.07 4.84 -9.02
C CYS A 433 2.44 4.15 -8.98
N TYR A 434 3.49 4.97 -8.94
CA TYR A 434 4.89 4.52 -8.79
C TYR A 434 5.51 5.08 -7.52
N PHE A 435 6.22 4.23 -6.78
CA PHE A 435 6.94 4.56 -5.55
C PHE A 435 8.41 4.14 -5.71
N GLY A 436 9.37 5.04 -5.49
CA GLY A 436 10.78 4.67 -5.63
C GLY A 436 11.78 5.80 -5.35
N PRO A 437 13.00 5.71 -5.87
CA PRO A 437 14.03 6.71 -5.63
C PRO A 437 13.96 7.85 -6.64
N SER A 438 14.34 9.07 -6.24
CA SER A 438 14.49 10.21 -7.16
C SER A 438 15.89 10.32 -7.76
N GLY A 439 16.90 9.83 -7.04
CA GLY A 439 18.32 10.04 -7.35
C GLY A 439 18.89 11.36 -6.82
N THR A 440 18.10 12.15 -6.09
CA THR A 440 18.57 13.36 -5.41
C THR A 440 19.55 12.99 -4.27
N PRO A 441 20.69 13.69 -4.11
CA PRO A 441 21.63 13.42 -3.02
C PRO A 441 20.96 13.44 -1.65
N GLY A 442 21.28 12.45 -0.81
CA GLY A 442 20.68 12.29 0.53
C GLY A 442 19.30 11.65 0.55
N THR A 443 18.71 11.31 -0.60
CA THR A 443 17.42 10.61 -0.68
C THR A 443 17.58 9.16 -1.11
N THR A 444 16.66 8.31 -0.67
CA THR A 444 16.50 6.91 -1.10
C THR A 444 15.10 6.67 -1.68
N SER A 445 14.75 5.43 -1.98
CA SER A 445 13.35 5.03 -2.01
C SER A 445 12.69 5.25 -0.64
N TRP A 446 11.37 5.26 -0.64
CA TRP A 446 10.54 5.37 0.55
C TRP A 446 10.77 4.23 1.55
N GLY A 447 10.47 4.48 2.82
CA GLY A 447 10.34 3.43 3.82
C GLY A 447 9.16 2.52 3.48
N GLY A 448 7.94 3.02 3.74
CA GLY A 448 6.69 2.38 3.37
C GLY A 448 6.02 3.00 2.14
N GLY A 449 5.15 2.25 1.47
CA GLY A 449 4.40 2.74 0.32
C GLY A 449 3.06 3.36 0.72
N VAL A 450 2.10 2.50 1.06
CA VAL A 450 0.75 2.91 1.50
C VAL A 450 0.42 2.27 2.84
N GLY A 451 -0.09 3.05 3.80
CA GLY A 451 -0.52 2.49 5.08
C GLY A 451 -0.71 3.53 6.18
N THR A 452 -0.59 3.06 7.41
CA THR A 452 -0.43 3.91 8.60
C THR A 452 0.33 3.17 9.69
N HIS A 453 0.75 3.93 10.70
CA HIS A 453 1.31 3.46 11.96
C HIS A 453 0.60 3.98 13.19
N THR A 454 -0.62 4.51 13.04
CA THR A 454 -1.45 4.97 14.16
C THR A 454 -2.87 4.38 14.06
N ALA A 455 -3.49 4.16 15.22
CA ALA A 455 -4.88 3.71 15.32
C ALA A 455 -5.57 4.31 16.55
N ILE A 456 -6.91 4.22 16.58
CA ILE A 456 -7.74 4.59 17.74
C ILE A 456 -8.58 3.36 18.13
N HIS A 457 -8.69 3.07 19.42
CA HIS A 457 -9.53 1.99 19.95
C HIS A 457 -11.01 2.18 19.53
N ASP A 458 -11.68 1.10 19.15
CA ASP A 458 -13.04 1.07 18.59
C ASP A 458 -13.27 1.89 17.28
N VAL A 459 -12.20 2.29 16.61
CA VAL A 459 -12.24 2.95 15.28
C VAL A 459 -11.44 2.13 14.27
N TRP A 460 -12.01 1.93 13.07
CA TRP A 460 -11.37 1.23 11.95
C TRP A 460 -11.40 2.08 10.69
N THR A 461 -10.21 2.34 10.12
CA THR A 461 -10.06 2.80 8.75
C THR A 461 -10.46 1.67 7.81
N ARG A 462 -11.30 1.94 6.81
CA ARG A 462 -11.99 0.88 6.07
C ARG A 462 -12.20 1.13 4.57
N ASN A 463 -12.40 0.06 3.82
CA ASN A 463 -12.61 0.12 2.35
C ASN A 463 -11.45 0.85 1.66
N ILE A 464 -10.26 0.30 1.86
CA ILE A 464 -9.01 0.81 1.32
C ILE A 464 -8.54 -0.11 0.19
N LYS A 465 -8.26 0.49 -0.97
CA LYS A 465 -7.85 -0.22 -2.18
C LYS A 465 -6.47 0.25 -2.61
N VAL A 466 -5.52 -0.67 -2.67
CA VAL A 466 -4.16 -0.43 -3.18
C VAL A 466 -3.97 -1.33 -4.40
N VAL A 467 -4.12 -0.75 -5.59
CA VAL A 467 -4.35 -1.52 -6.83
C VAL A 467 -3.38 -1.13 -7.95
N ASN A 468 -2.75 -2.09 -8.62
CA ASN A 468 -1.93 -1.88 -9.82
C ASN A 468 -0.77 -0.88 -9.63
N ASN A 469 -0.21 -0.77 -8.43
CA ASN A 469 0.91 0.11 -8.15
C ASN A 469 2.25 -0.60 -8.36
N THR A 470 3.30 0.18 -8.58
CA THR A 470 4.70 -0.30 -8.60
C THR A 470 5.46 0.27 -7.41
N PHE A 471 5.95 -0.60 -6.54
CA PHE A 471 6.83 -0.28 -5.41
C PHE A 471 8.25 -0.77 -5.73
N ASP A 472 9.20 0.16 -5.86
CA ASP A 472 10.57 -0.11 -6.29
C ASP A 472 11.57 0.20 -5.16
N GLN A 473 12.14 -0.87 -4.58
CA GLN A 473 13.23 -0.83 -3.60
C GLN A 473 12.89 -0.07 -2.31
N LEU A 474 11.64 -0.17 -1.83
CA LEU A 474 11.25 0.43 -0.55
C LEU A 474 12.01 -0.21 0.63
N GLY A 475 12.36 0.58 1.64
CA GLY A 475 13.17 0.11 2.79
C GLY A 475 12.40 -0.74 3.81
N TYR A 476 11.07 -0.58 3.88
CA TYR A 476 10.17 -1.27 4.79
C TYR A 476 9.11 -2.06 3.99
N VAL A 477 7.88 -2.22 4.49
CA VAL A 477 6.81 -2.92 3.76
C VAL A 477 6.15 -2.00 2.72
N ALA A 478 5.85 -2.54 1.53
CA ALA A 478 5.20 -1.77 0.47
C ALA A 478 3.77 -1.33 0.86
N VAL A 479 3.00 -2.22 1.50
CA VAL A 479 1.66 -1.91 2.00
C VAL A 479 1.51 -2.38 3.46
N ARG A 480 1.15 -1.45 4.36
CA ARG A 480 0.89 -1.73 5.78
C ARG A 480 -0.56 -1.41 6.14
N LEU A 481 -1.37 -2.45 6.32
CA LEU A 481 -2.75 -2.36 6.78
C LEU A 481 -2.75 -2.51 8.30
N PHE A 482 -2.66 -1.40 9.03
CA PHE A 482 -2.58 -1.38 10.48
C PHE A 482 -3.96 -1.15 11.10
N LYS A 483 -4.58 -2.21 11.61
CA LYS A 483 -5.98 -2.21 12.10
C LYS A 483 -6.98 -1.65 11.06
N TYR A 484 -6.85 -2.06 9.81
CA TYR A 484 -7.83 -1.71 8.78
C TYR A 484 -8.87 -2.81 8.57
N SER A 485 -10.05 -2.42 8.09
CA SER A 485 -11.07 -3.36 7.63
C SER A 485 -11.43 -3.19 6.15
N ASP A 486 -11.97 -4.23 5.54
CA ASP A 486 -12.49 -4.18 4.16
C ASP A 486 -11.42 -3.74 3.14
N CYS A 487 -10.25 -4.39 3.13
CA CYS A 487 -9.12 -3.96 2.32
C CYS A 487 -8.88 -4.84 1.10
N LEU A 488 -8.47 -4.23 -0.01
CA LEU A 488 -8.04 -4.91 -1.22
C LEU A 488 -6.64 -4.44 -1.63
N VAL A 489 -5.69 -5.38 -1.65
CA VAL A 489 -4.34 -5.16 -2.19
C VAL A 489 -4.17 -6.06 -3.41
N GLN A 490 -4.29 -5.47 -4.60
CA GLN A 490 -4.41 -6.23 -5.84
C GLN A 490 -3.49 -5.77 -6.97
N GLY A 491 -2.90 -6.72 -7.71
CA GLY A 491 -2.24 -6.41 -8.98
C GLY A 491 -0.97 -5.58 -8.85
N ASN A 492 -0.41 -5.44 -7.64
CA ASN A 492 0.76 -4.59 -7.41
C ASN A 492 2.06 -5.34 -7.76
N THR A 493 3.05 -4.59 -8.21
CA THR A 493 4.44 -5.08 -8.36
C THR A 493 5.29 -4.52 -7.23
N MET A 494 5.84 -5.40 -6.40
CA MET A 494 6.68 -5.08 -5.25
C MET A 494 8.07 -5.67 -5.48
N TYR A 495 9.01 -4.82 -5.87
CA TYR A 495 10.35 -5.24 -6.29
C TYR A 495 11.39 -4.75 -5.28
N GLN A 496 12.12 -5.68 -4.67
CA GLN A 496 13.18 -5.42 -3.70
C GLN A 496 12.77 -4.52 -2.52
N CYS A 497 11.49 -4.54 -2.16
CA CYS A 497 11.00 -3.89 -0.96
C CYS A 497 11.48 -4.65 0.30
N GLY A 498 11.54 -3.98 1.45
CA GLY A 498 11.76 -4.61 2.75
C GLY A 498 10.83 -5.80 2.94
N GLY A 499 9.53 -5.59 2.76
CA GLY A 499 8.50 -6.64 2.65
C GLY A 499 7.40 -6.23 1.66
N GLY A 500 6.49 -7.15 1.35
CA GLY A 500 5.39 -6.89 0.42
C GLY A 500 4.18 -6.27 1.13
N VAL A 501 3.33 -7.12 1.71
CA VAL A 501 2.07 -6.71 2.36
C VAL A 501 2.03 -7.16 3.81
N ALA A 502 1.65 -6.24 4.68
CA ALA A 502 1.50 -6.48 6.11
C ALA A 502 0.10 -6.13 6.61
N ALA A 503 -0.65 -7.12 7.09
CA ALA A 503 -1.80 -6.89 7.95
C ALA A 503 -1.33 -6.93 9.41
N ALA A 504 -1.25 -5.74 10.02
CA ALA A 504 -0.60 -5.53 11.31
C ALA A 504 -1.62 -5.07 12.37
N THR A 505 -1.30 -5.40 13.62
CA THR A 505 -2.15 -5.16 14.79
C THR A 505 -1.36 -4.32 15.81
N PRO A 506 -1.99 -3.34 16.48
CA PRO A 506 -1.35 -2.56 17.53
C PRO A 506 -0.78 -3.43 18.66
N ALA A 507 0.37 -3.02 19.21
CA ALA A 507 0.86 -3.60 20.45
C ALA A 507 -0.06 -3.26 21.63
N ALA A 508 -0.13 -4.15 22.62
CA ALA A 508 -0.92 -3.93 23.83
C ALA A 508 -0.35 -2.74 24.63
N ASN A 509 -1.21 -1.86 25.12
CA ASN A 509 -0.84 -0.64 25.84
C ASN A 509 -0.03 0.41 25.03
N SER A 510 0.03 0.30 23.70
CA SER A 510 0.58 1.34 22.81
C SER A 510 -0.31 2.60 22.77
N ASN A 511 0.13 3.67 22.11
CA ASN A 511 -0.75 4.82 21.87
C ASN A 511 -1.94 4.44 20.98
N SER A 512 -1.73 3.47 20.08
CA SER A 512 -2.74 2.93 19.18
C SER A 512 -3.84 2.10 19.85
N THR A 513 -3.73 1.82 21.16
CA THR A 513 -4.81 1.22 21.97
C THR A 513 -5.56 2.23 22.84
N ARG A 514 -5.29 3.53 22.69
CA ARG A 514 -6.09 4.60 23.30
C ARG A 514 -7.34 4.83 22.48
N ASP A 515 -8.45 5.16 23.14
CA ASP A 515 -9.65 5.62 22.45
C ASP A 515 -9.52 7.08 21.97
N LYS A 516 -10.56 7.58 21.31
CA LYS A 516 -10.60 8.96 20.76
C LYS A 516 -10.42 10.05 21.82
N ASP A 517 -10.74 9.74 23.09
CA ASP A 517 -10.61 10.68 24.21
C ASP A 517 -9.22 10.55 24.89
N GLY A 518 -8.32 9.75 24.31
CA GLY A 518 -6.96 9.51 24.78
C GLY A 518 -6.86 8.51 25.94
N VAL A 519 -7.98 7.89 26.33
CA VAL A 519 -8.04 6.94 27.45
C VAL A 519 -7.47 5.61 26.99
N GLN A 520 -6.44 5.14 27.69
CA GLN A 520 -5.81 3.85 27.41
C GLN A 520 -6.79 2.71 27.69
N ARG A 521 -7.03 1.86 26.69
CA ARG A 521 -7.85 0.64 26.82
C ARG A 521 -7.01 -0.62 27.02
N GLY A 522 -5.73 -0.57 26.64
CA GLY A 522 -4.73 -1.62 26.88
C GLY A 522 -4.86 -2.85 26.00
N THR A 523 -6.07 -3.14 25.50
CA THR A 523 -6.35 -4.29 24.63
C THR A 523 -6.14 -3.94 23.15
N PRO A 524 -5.31 -4.72 22.42
CA PRO A 524 -5.21 -4.65 20.97
C PRO A 524 -6.55 -4.97 20.28
N GLN A 525 -6.72 -4.39 19.09
CA GLN A 525 -7.79 -4.75 18.16
C GLN A 525 -7.18 -4.97 16.79
N THR A 526 -7.56 -6.05 16.13
CA THR A 526 -7.06 -6.46 14.82
C THR A 526 -7.82 -5.76 13.70
N GLY A 527 -7.29 -5.85 12.47
CA GLY A 527 -8.06 -5.62 11.26
C GLY A 527 -9.02 -6.78 10.95
N GLU A 528 -9.71 -6.71 9.82
CA GLU A 528 -10.59 -7.79 9.33
C GLU A 528 -10.94 -7.63 7.84
N ARG A 529 -11.40 -8.70 7.17
CA ARG A 529 -11.85 -8.65 5.76
C ARG A 529 -10.77 -8.09 4.83
N ILE A 530 -9.63 -8.77 4.77
CA ILE A 530 -8.47 -8.35 4.00
C ILE A 530 -8.25 -9.32 2.83
N VAL A 531 -8.17 -8.78 1.61
CA VAL A 531 -7.89 -9.53 0.39
C VAL A 531 -6.57 -9.06 -0.21
N ILE A 532 -5.62 -9.99 -0.36
CA ILE A 532 -4.29 -9.77 -0.94
C ILE A 532 -4.18 -10.70 -2.14
N THR A 533 -4.38 -10.17 -3.35
CA THR A 533 -4.53 -10.99 -4.56
C THR A 533 -3.74 -10.50 -5.76
N ASP A 534 -3.29 -11.43 -6.61
CA ASP A 534 -2.68 -11.12 -7.91
C ASP A 534 -1.45 -10.19 -7.84
N ASN A 535 -0.72 -10.18 -6.71
CA ASN A 535 0.47 -9.35 -6.56
C ASN A 535 1.74 -10.10 -7.01
N LEU A 536 2.70 -9.37 -7.57
CA LEU A 536 4.03 -9.85 -7.88
C LEU A 536 5.03 -9.31 -6.84
N ILE A 537 5.59 -10.20 -6.01
CA ILE A 537 6.54 -9.84 -4.95
C ILE A 537 7.87 -10.53 -5.23
N VAL A 538 8.92 -9.74 -5.45
CA VAL A 538 10.23 -10.23 -5.89
C VAL A 538 11.34 -9.64 -5.04
N GLY A 539 12.12 -10.50 -4.38
CA GLY A 539 13.41 -10.08 -3.83
C GLY A 539 13.34 -9.34 -2.50
N THR A 540 12.48 -9.73 -1.55
CA THR A 540 12.34 -8.98 -0.28
C THR A 540 13.67 -8.84 0.45
N THR A 541 13.87 -7.73 1.17
CA THR A 541 15.19 -7.36 1.70
C THR A 541 15.28 -7.32 3.22
N ALA A 542 14.16 -7.34 3.94
CA ALA A 542 14.13 -7.27 5.41
C ALA A 542 13.06 -8.16 6.08
N TYR A 543 11.90 -8.33 5.43
CA TYR A 543 10.71 -8.97 5.99
C TYR A 543 10.12 -10.02 5.04
N GLU A 544 9.06 -10.66 5.51
CA GLU A 544 8.21 -11.59 4.78
C GLU A 544 7.61 -10.92 3.53
N ALA A 545 7.24 -11.74 2.54
CA ALA A 545 6.52 -11.22 1.38
C ALA A 545 5.09 -10.82 1.75
N ILE A 546 4.36 -11.69 2.46
CA ILE A 546 3.03 -11.39 2.99
C ILE A 546 2.98 -11.85 4.45
N SER A 547 2.54 -10.95 5.33
CA SER A 547 2.46 -11.22 6.76
C SER A 547 1.15 -10.72 7.36
N CYS A 548 0.46 -11.59 8.09
CA CYS A 548 -0.82 -11.30 8.73
C CYS A 548 -0.75 -11.70 10.21
N TYR A 549 -0.87 -10.73 11.11
CA TYR A 549 -0.64 -10.94 12.54
C TYR A 549 -1.83 -10.50 13.40
N GLY A 550 -2.41 -11.43 14.15
CA GLY A 550 -3.17 -11.11 15.37
C GLY A 550 -2.25 -10.79 16.55
N SER A 551 -2.83 -10.50 17.72
CA SER A 551 -2.07 -10.12 18.93
C SER A 551 -2.68 -10.72 20.19
N GLY A 552 -1.86 -11.38 21.02
CA GLY A 552 -2.34 -12.11 22.19
C GLY A 552 -3.41 -13.14 21.82
N ASP A 553 -4.59 -13.03 22.43
CA ASP A 553 -5.77 -13.84 22.15
C ASP A 553 -6.70 -13.22 21.08
N VAL A 554 -6.37 -12.03 20.56
CA VAL A 554 -7.18 -11.32 19.56
C VAL A 554 -6.78 -11.80 18.16
N LYS A 555 -7.75 -12.39 17.45
CA LYS A 555 -7.54 -12.96 16.13
C LYS A 555 -7.84 -11.97 15.01
N LEU A 556 -7.01 -11.98 13.98
CA LEU A 556 -7.31 -11.32 12.71
C LEU A 556 -8.32 -12.17 11.93
N GLU A 557 -9.43 -11.57 11.51
CA GLU A 557 -10.57 -12.30 10.94
C GLU A 557 -10.69 -12.09 9.43
N GLN A 558 -11.04 -13.15 8.70
CA GLN A 558 -11.43 -13.10 7.29
C GLN A 558 -10.31 -12.57 6.37
N VAL A 559 -9.26 -13.37 6.20
CA VAL A 559 -8.10 -13.03 5.35
C VAL A 559 -8.06 -13.95 4.13
N VAL A 560 -7.93 -13.36 2.94
CA VAL A 560 -7.75 -14.07 1.67
C VAL A 560 -6.42 -13.67 1.05
N ILE A 561 -5.55 -14.65 0.82
CA ILE A 561 -4.26 -14.49 0.15
C ILE A 561 -4.28 -15.37 -1.09
N ALA A 562 -4.55 -14.77 -2.26
CA ALA A 562 -4.87 -15.50 -3.47
C ALA A 562 -3.97 -15.16 -4.66
N ASN A 563 -3.57 -16.13 -5.46
CA ASN A 563 -2.97 -15.91 -6.78
C ASN A 563 -1.73 -14.99 -6.81
N ASN A 564 -1.00 -14.86 -5.69
CA ASN A 564 0.21 -14.04 -5.66
C ASN A 564 1.39 -14.82 -6.21
N ILE A 565 2.32 -14.12 -6.87
CA ILE A 565 3.58 -14.67 -7.35
C ILE A 565 4.69 -14.12 -6.45
N ILE A 566 5.32 -15.01 -5.68
CA ILE A 566 6.32 -14.66 -4.67
C ILE A 566 7.62 -15.38 -4.99
N THR A 567 8.70 -14.64 -5.18
CA THR A 567 10.01 -15.25 -5.44
C THR A 567 11.16 -14.50 -4.76
N SER A 568 12.20 -15.25 -4.40
CA SER A 568 13.47 -14.71 -3.92
C SER A 568 13.30 -13.90 -2.63
N VAL A 569 12.49 -14.41 -1.71
CA VAL A 569 12.32 -13.83 -0.37
C VAL A 569 13.65 -13.90 0.39
N LEU A 570 13.92 -12.90 1.24
CA LEU A 570 15.16 -12.81 2.03
C LEU A 570 15.48 -14.15 2.72
N PRO A 571 16.73 -14.65 2.66
CA PRO A 571 17.13 -15.81 3.43
C PRO A 571 16.83 -15.62 4.92
N GLY A 572 16.15 -16.59 5.54
CA GLY A 572 15.67 -16.46 6.92
C GLY A 572 14.18 -16.10 7.03
N LYS A 573 13.58 -15.55 5.96
CA LYS A 573 12.18 -15.10 5.95
C LYS A 573 11.26 -16.02 5.16
N THR A 574 10.03 -16.15 5.65
CA THR A 574 8.97 -16.98 5.05
C THR A 574 8.21 -16.17 3.99
N SER A 575 7.66 -16.83 2.97
CA SER A 575 6.88 -16.14 1.94
C SER A 575 5.53 -15.66 2.49
N ILE A 576 4.70 -16.57 3.01
CA ILE A 576 3.40 -16.22 3.61
C ILE A 576 3.38 -16.64 5.07
N VAL A 577 3.17 -15.68 5.96
CA VAL A 577 3.01 -15.90 7.41
C VAL A 577 1.63 -15.43 7.85
N VAL A 578 0.86 -16.33 8.47
CA VAL A 578 -0.43 -15.98 9.10
C VAL A 578 -0.45 -16.49 10.52
N THR A 579 -0.53 -15.60 11.49
CA THR A 579 -0.57 -16.01 12.91
C THR A 579 -1.77 -15.41 13.61
N ARG A 580 -2.27 -16.12 14.64
CA ARG A 580 -3.37 -15.64 15.50
C ARG A 580 -4.52 -15.10 14.65
N SER A 581 -5.03 -15.92 13.74
CA SER A 581 -6.06 -15.52 12.78
C SER A 581 -7.21 -16.52 12.74
N ARG A 582 -8.32 -16.15 12.13
CA ARG A 582 -9.46 -17.05 11.92
C ARG A 582 -10.12 -16.77 10.56
N ASN A 583 -10.67 -17.81 9.94
CA ASN A 583 -11.31 -17.74 8.63
C ASN A 583 -10.32 -17.28 7.57
N VAL A 584 -9.29 -18.09 7.33
CA VAL A 584 -8.15 -17.76 6.47
C VAL A 584 -8.16 -18.63 5.22
N GLN A 585 -8.01 -18.01 4.05
CA GLN A 585 -7.83 -18.69 2.77
C GLN A 585 -6.48 -18.30 2.16
N ILE A 586 -5.64 -19.29 1.87
CA ILE A 586 -4.35 -19.13 1.18
C ILE A 586 -4.42 -20.01 -0.07
N THR A 587 -4.72 -19.41 -1.22
CA THR A 587 -5.07 -20.19 -2.42
C THR A 587 -4.38 -19.75 -3.71
N GLY A 588 -4.01 -20.70 -4.58
CA GLY A 588 -3.52 -20.39 -5.92
C GLY A 588 -2.17 -19.64 -5.98
N ASN A 589 -1.46 -19.51 -4.86
CA ASN A 589 -0.21 -18.75 -4.82
C ASN A 589 0.94 -19.55 -5.45
N GLN A 590 1.84 -18.85 -6.13
CA GLN A 590 3.05 -19.40 -6.73
C GLN A 590 4.27 -18.89 -5.98
N ILE A 591 4.95 -19.79 -5.29
CA ILE A 591 6.03 -19.46 -4.37
C ILE A 591 7.30 -20.19 -4.81
N GLU A 592 8.40 -19.47 -4.99
CA GLU A 592 9.69 -20.09 -5.23
C GLU A 592 10.87 -19.40 -4.55
N LYS A 593 11.94 -20.16 -4.27
CA LYS A 593 13.22 -19.64 -3.76
C LYS A 593 13.03 -18.83 -2.47
N THR A 594 12.50 -19.49 -1.45
CA THR A 594 12.17 -18.90 -0.14
C THR A 594 12.76 -19.75 0.99
N ARG A 595 12.78 -19.26 2.22
CA ARG A 595 13.05 -20.14 3.38
C ARG A 595 11.94 -21.18 3.50
N ARG A 596 10.70 -20.73 3.72
CA ARG A 596 9.50 -21.55 3.81
C ARG A 596 8.43 -20.98 2.89
N GLY A 597 7.57 -21.84 2.37
CA GLY A 597 6.44 -21.42 1.53
C GLY A 597 5.37 -20.73 2.39
N ILE A 598 4.63 -21.53 3.15
CA ILE A 598 3.51 -21.06 3.97
C ILE A 598 3.73 -21.48 5.43
N TYR A 599 3.54 -20.53 6.36
CA TYR A 599 3.52 -20.80 7.79
C TYR A 599 2.24 -20.25 8.40
N THR A 600 1.53 -21.09 9.16
CA THR A 600 0.40 -20.66 9.98
C THR A 600 0.58 -21.05 11.44
N GLU A 601 0.29 -20.15 12.37
CA GLU A 601 0.34 -20.44 13.81
C GLU A 601 -0.92 -19.93 14.54
N ASN A 602 -1.45 -20.71 15.49
CA ASN A 602 -2.58 -20.29 16.35
C ASN A 602 -3.77 -19.75 15.53
N THR A 603 -4.07 -20.45 14.44
CA THR A 603 -5.05 -20.00 13.46
C THR A 603 -6.13 -21.07 13.29
N ASP A 604 -7.39 -20.65 13.24
CA ASP A 604 -8.53 -21.57 13.11
C ASP A 604 -9.27 -21.36 11.79
N TYR A 605 -9.94 -22.40 11.29
CA TYR A 605 -10.71 -22.35 10.03
C TYR A 605 -9.84 -21.89 8.87
N ILE A 606 -8.83 -22.72 8.55
CA ILE A 606 -7.81 -22.42 7.54
C ILE A 606 -8.02 -23.29 6.31
N GLN A 607 -7.94 -22.67 5.14
CA GLN A 607 -7.87 -23.35 3.85
C GLN A 607 -6.56 -22.98 3.16
N ILE A 608 -5.68 -23.95 2.97
CA ILE A 608 -4.43 -23.82 2.21
C ILE A 608 -4.59 -24.68 0.97
N CYS A 609 -5.05 -24.09 -0.14
CA CYS A 609 -5.54 -24.84 -1.30
C CYS A 609 -4.84 -24.43 -2.60
N ASP A 610 -4.58 -25.36 -3.52
CA ASP A 610 -4.12 -25.05 -4.89
C ASP A 610 -2.82 -24.21 -4.99
N ASN A 611 -1.96 -24.22 -3.97
CA ASN A 611 -0.71 -23.46 -4.02
C ASN A 611 0.40 -24.27 -4.72
N GLN A 612 1.22 -23.59 -5.52
CA GLN A 612 2.42 -24.15 -6.12
C GLN A 612 3.65 -23.61 -5.39
N ILE A 613 4.37 -24.48 -4.70
CA ILE A 613 5.55 -24.14 -3.90
C ILE A 613 6.74 -24.92 -4.43
N ASP A 614 7.77 -24.23 -4.91
CA ASP A 614 8.98 -24.83 -5.46
C ASP A 614 10.23 -24.30 -4.77
N THR A 615 11.15 -25.18 -4.38
CA THR A 615 12.46 -24.78 -3.86
C THR A 615 12.37 -23.91 -2.61
N THR A 616 12.16 -24.58 -1.48
CA THR A 616 12.23 -23.97 -0.14
C THR A 616 13.47 -24.46 0.61
N ALA A 617 14.04 -23.62 1.48
CA ALA A 617 15.16 -24.00 2.34
C ALA A 617 14.71 -24.72 3.63
N PHE A 618 13.42 -24.75 3.91
CA PHE A 618 12.76 -25.38 5.06
C PHE A 618 11.55 -26.18 4.54
N GLU A 619 10.41 -26.14 5.22
CA GLU A 619 9.18 -26.81 4.81
C GLU A 619 8.54 -26.13 3.59
N GLY A 620 7.70 -26.88 2.87
CA GLY A 620 6.78 -26.27 1.90
C GLY A 620 5.66 -25.53 2.63
N ILE A 621 4.91 -26.27 3.46
CA ILE A 621 3.83 -25.78 4.31
C ILE A 621 4.05 -26.25 5.73
N TRP A 622 3.96 -25.35 6.71
CA TRP A 622 3.89 -25.70 8.12
C TRP A 622 2.69 -25.03 8.79
N ALA A 623 1.76 -25.85 9.31
CA ALA A 623 0.64 -25.41 10.13
C ALA A 623 0.83 -25.83 11.59
N ALA A 624 0.78 -24.87 12.51
CA ALA A 624 1.03 -25.07 13.92
C ALA A 624 -0.11 -24.53 14.80
N LYS A 625 -0.42 -25.23 15.90
CA LYS A 625 -1.32 -24.74 16.97
C LYS A 625 -2.71 -24.34 16.47
N GLY A 626 -3.20 -24.96 15.39
CA GLY A 626 -4.44 -24.55 14.73
C GLY A 626 -5.60 -25.50 14.93
N SER A 627 -6.77 -25.11 14.44
CA SER A 627 -7.91 -26.02 14.34
C SER A 627 -8.73 -25.81 13.07
N GLU A 628 -9.47 -26.83 12.64
CA GLU A 628 -10.28 -26.77 11.41
C GLU A 628 -9.43 -26.41 10.19
N THR A 629 -8.36 -27.19 9.98
CA THR A 629 -7.33 -26.93 8.95
C THR A 629 -7.50 -27.85 7.75
N LEU A 630 -7.78 -27.27 6.58
CA LEU A 630 -7.76 -27.96 5.28
C LEU A 630 -6.49 -27.60 4.52
N ILE A 631 -5.73 -28.61 4.12
CA ILE A 631 -4.60 -28.47 3.19
C ILE A 631 -4.90 -29.35 1.98
N SER A 632 -5.34 -28.75 0.88
CA SER A 632 -5.76 -29.52 -0.30
C SER A 632 -5.11 -29.07 -1.60
N ASP A 633 -4.92 -30.00 -2.53
CA ASP A 633 -4.57 -29.71 -3.93
C ASP A 633 -3.28 -28.89 -4.12
N ASN A 634 -2.40 -28.86 -3.12
CA ASN A 634 -1.14 -28.13 -3.22
C ASN A 634 -0.09 -28.95 -3.98
N ARG A 635 0.73 -28.25 -4.77
CA ARG A 635 1.89 -28.81 -5.45
C ARG A 635 3.18 -28.31 -4.82
N ILE A 636 3.82 -29.15 -4.03
CA ILE A 636 5.06 -28.83 -3.31
C ILE A 636 6.20 -29.62 -3.92
N LYS A 637 7.27 -28.91 -4.29
CA LYS A 637 8.48 -29.50 -4.87
C LYS A 637 9.72 -29.00 -4.16
N GLU A 638 10.69 -29.91 -4.05
CA GLU A 638 12.06 -29.52 -3.75
C GLU A 638 12.18 -28.78 -2.39
N ALA A 639 11.36 -29.17 -1.41
CA ALA A 639 11.48 -28.68 -0.04
C ALA A 639 12.75 -29.26 0.62
N ALA A 640 13.55 -28.42 1.27
CA ALA A 640 14.76 -28.91 1.91
C ALA A 640 14.44 -29.76 3.16
N LYS A 641 13.38 -29.41 3.90
CA LYS A 641 12.85 -30.20 5.02
C LYS A 641 11.57 -30.95 4.62
N ASP A 642 10.57 -31.01 5.50
CA ASP A 642 9.30 -31.69 5.24
C ASP A 642 8.49 -30.99 4.13
N GLY A 643 7.75 -31.73 3.32
CA GLY A 643 6.86 -31.12 2.32
C GLY A 643 5.71 -30.37 3.00
N ILE A 644 4.93 -31.11 3.78
CA ILE A 644 3.85 -30.59 4.63
C ILE A 644 4.11 -31.04 6.07
N GLN A 645 4.07 -30.10 7.01
CA GLN A 645 4.19 -30.37 8.44
C GLN A 645 2.99 -29.81 9.21
N LEU A 646 2.40 -30.63 10.09
CA LEU A 646 1.46 -30.18 11.12
C LEU A 646 2.04 -30.41 12.51
N THR A 647 1.81 -29.45 13.40
CA THR A 647 2.11 -29.57 14.84
C THR A 647 1.00 -28.97 15.69
N GLU A 648 0.70 -29.57 16.84
CA GLU A 648 -0.27 -29.05 17.83
C GLU A 648 -1.63 -28.69 17.20
N THR A 649 -2.08 -29.43 16.18
CA THR A 649 -3.26 -29.09 15.38
C THR A 649 -4.37 -30.11 15.60
N ASN A 650 -5.61 -29.63 15.74
CA ASN A 650 -6.78 -30.47 15.94
C ASN A 650 -7.81 -30.28 14.81
N ASN A 651 -8.57 -31.31 14.43
CA ASN A 651 -9.57 -31.22 13.35
C ASN A 651 -8.94 -30.75 12.03
N PHE A 652 -8.32 -31.67 11.30
CA PHE A 652 -7.64 -31.34 10.05
C PHE A 652 -7.95 -32.31 8.91
N THR A 653 -7.75 -31.86 7.68
CA THR A 653 -7.77 -32.68 6.47
C THR A 653 -6.58 -32.30 5.59
N ILE A 654 -5.74 -33.28 5.24
CA ILE A 654 -4.69 -33.14 4.22
C ILE A 654 -5.09 -34.03 3.05
N GLU A 655 -5.51 -33.43 1.93
CA GLU A 655 -6.00 -34.20 0.80
C GLU A 655 -5.48 -33.76 -0.57
N ASN A 656 -5.35 -34.70 -1.52
CA ASN A 656 -5.02 -34.42 -2.92
C ASN A 656 -3.72 -33.62 -3.14
N ASN A 657 -2.82 -33.57 -2.17
CA ASN A 657 -1.56 -32.83 -2.33
C ASN A 657 -0.55 -33.66 -3.13
N PHE A 658 0.22 -32.97 -3.96
CA PHE A 658 1.37 -33.53 -4.65
C PHE A 658 2.65 -32.99 -4.02
N VAL A 659 3.39 -33.85 -3.32
CA VAL A 659 4.69 -33.55 -2.73
C VAL A 659 5.77 -34.32 -3.47
N ALA A 660 6.78 -33.64 -4.01
CA ALA A 660 7.90 -34.31 -4.66
C ALA A 660 9.25 -33.77 -4.21
N SER A 661 10.22 -34.67 -4.05
CA SER A 661 11.61 -34.32 -3.72
C SER A 661 11.76 -33.49 -2.43
N SER A 662 10.98 -33.79 -1.39
CA SER A 662 11.22 -33.21 -0.07
C SER A 662 12.43 -33.87 0.62
N GLY A 663 12.95 -33.23 1.68
CA GLY A 663 14.08 -33.74 2.45
C GLY A 663 15.46 -33.55 1.79
N ARG A 664 15.62 -32.53 0.94
CA ARG A 664 16.90 -32.29 0.26
C ARG A 664 18.06 -31.94 1.20
N GLU A 665 17.78 -31.38 2.38
CA GLU A 665 18.79 -30.95 3.35
C GLU A 665 19.60 -32.15 3.87
N ALA A 666 18.92 -33.25 4.23
CA ALA A 666 19.58 -34.44 4.76
C ALA A 666 18.83 -35.72 4.36
N ALA A 667 19.57 -36.70 3.85
CA ALA A 667 19.05 -38.03 3.52
C ALA A 667 18.43 -38.69 4.77
N ALA A 668 17.36 -39.46 4.55
CA ALA A 668 16.73 -40.27 5.59
C ALA A 668 16.37 -39.49 6.88
N THR A 669 16.05 -38.19 6.78
CA THR A 669 15.74 -37.34 7.96
C THR A 669 14.32 -36.78 7.93
N TYR A 670 13.89 -36.25 6.79
CA TYR A 670 12.60 -35.56 6.64
C TYR A 670 11.57 -36.40 5.88
N SER A 671 10.33 -35.92 5.80
CA SER A 671 9.18 -36.64 5.26
C SER A 671 8.52 -35.89 4.09
N GLY A 672 7.70 -36.59 3.31
CA GLY A 672 6.75 -35.94 2.41
C GLY A 672 5.71 -35.16 3.21
N ILE A 673 5.02 -35.87 4.08
CA ILE A 673 4.02 -35.33 5.01
C ILE A 673 4.39 -35.78 6.43
N LYS A 674 4.40 -34.85 7.38
CA LYS A 674 4.74 -35.11 8.78
C LYS A 674 3.68 -34.56 9.72
N LEU A 675 3.11 -35.45 10.54
CA LEU A 675 2.25 -35.11 11.68
C LEU A 675 3.03 -35.37 12.96
N ASP A 676 3.27 -34.32 13.73
CA ASP A 676 4.15 -34.39 14.89
C ASP A 676 3.64 -33.52 16.04
N ASN A 677 4.11 -33.78 17.27
CA ASN A 677 3.82 -32.97 18.45
C ASN A 677 2.32 -32.66 18.66
N ALA A 678 1.55 -33.64 19.12
CA ALA A 678 0.14 -33.46 19.52
C ALA A 678 -0.80 -33.03 18.36
N VAL A 679 -0.74 -33.74 17.23
CA VAL A 679 -1.74 -33.61 16.16
C VAL A 679 -2.87 -34.62 16.37
N HIS A 680 -4.11 -34.13 16.34
CA HIS A 680 -5.28 -34.91 16.74
C HIS A 680 -6.46 -34.75 15.79
N HIS A 681 -7.29 -35.80 15.71
CA HIS A 681 -8.58 -35.80 15.00
C HIS A 681 -8.47 -35.28 13.56
N GLY A 682 -8.04 -36.12 12.63
CA GLY A 682 -8.00 -35.68 11.24
C GLY A 682 -7.74 -36.77 10.23
N GLU A 683 -7.72 -36.36 8.96
CA GLU A 683 -7.60 -37.25 7.82
C GLU A 683 -6.38 -36.89 6.97
N VAL A 684 -5.63 -37.90 6.53
CA VAL A 684 -4.62 -37.76 5.47
C VAL A 684 -4.99 -38.70 4.34
N ARG A 685 -5.49 -38.17 3.23
CA ARG A 685 -6.04 -39.00 2.15
C ARG A 685 -5.74 -38.52 0.74
N TYR A 686 -5.63 -39.44 -0.22
CA TYR A 686 -5.44 -39.12 -1.64
C TYR A 686 -4.17 -38.31 -1.97
N ASN A 687 -3.19 -38.24 -1.07
CA ASN A 687 -1.96 -37.51 -1.33
C ASN A 687 -0.99 -38.35 -2.16
N THR A 688 -0.20 -37.69 -3.00
CA THR A 688 0.91 -38.30 -3.74
C THR A 688 2.22 -37.73 -3.24
N VAL A 689 3.07 -38.60 -2.67
CA VAL A 689 4.46 -38.28 -2.30
C VAL A 689 5.40 -39.02 -3.25
N ARG A 690 6.33 -38.29 -3.86
CA ARG A 690 7.37 -38.84 -4.74
C ARG A 690 8.76 -38.50 -4.23
N MET A 691 9.64 -39.50 -4.23
CA MET A 691 11.07 -39.30 -3.99
C MET A 691 11.72 -38.44 -5.08
N SER A 692 12.83 -37.81 -4.71
CA SER A 692 13.76 -37.28 -5.70
C SER A 692 14.42 -38.42 -6.50
N GLN A 693 14.60 -38.20 -7.81
CA GLN A 693 15.38 -39.09 -8.67
C GLN A 693 16.91 -38.93 -8.47
N GLN A 694 17.34 -37.84 -7.84
CA GLN A 694 18.76 -37.50 -7.62
C GLN A 694 18.95 -36.78 -6.27
N GLY A 695 20.02 -37.10 -5.55
CA GLY A 695 20.31 -36.48 -4.25
C GLY A 695 19.57 -37.11 -3.07
N ASN A 696 19.47 -36.38 -1.97
CA ASN A 696 18.83 -36.84 -0.73
C ASN A 696 17.34 -37.12 -0.96
N GLN A 697 16.85 -38.19 -0.34
CA GLN A 697 15.45 -38.60 -0.40
C GLN A 697 14.78 -38.43 0.97
N ASN A 698 13.48 -38.17 0.95
CA ASN A 698 12.65 -38.20 2.14
C ASN A 698 12.66 -39.61 2.75
N ARG A 699 12.86 -39.67 4.07
CA ARG A 699 12.79 -40.91 4.85
C ARG A 699 11.40 -41.51 4.75
N TYR A 700 10.39 -40.70 5.07
CA TYR A 700 9.00 -41.15 5.13
C TYR A 700 8.15 -40.50 4.06
N GLY A 701 7.17 -41.25 3.54
CA GLY A 701 6.14 -40.68 2.69
C GLY A 701 5.15 -39.91 3.56
N LEU A 702 4.63 -40.62 4.57
CA LEU A 702 3.84 -40.09 5.67
C LEU A 702 4.42 -40.56 7.00
N ALA A 703 4.69 -39.63 7.90
CA ALA A 703 5.12 -39.90 9.27
C ALA A 703 4.10 -39.37 10.29
N ILE A 704 3.67 -40.24 11.20
CA ILE A 704 2.79 -39.93 12.34
C ILE A 704 3.50 -40.34 13.62
N THR A 705 3.86 -39.37 14.47
CA THR A 705 4.62 -39.64 15.70
C THR A 705 3.73 -40.10 16.86
N ALA A 706 4.34 -40.71 17.88
CA ALA A 706 3.63 -41.32 19.02
C ALA A 706 2.75 -40.34 19.83
N SER A 707 3.04 -39.04 19.74
CA SER A 707 2.25 -37.99 20.41
C SER A 707 0.94 -37.65 19.71
N CYS A 708 0.74 -38.12 18.48
CA CYS A 708 -0.46 -37.87 17.69
C CYS A 708 -1.54 -38.92 17.99
N SER A 709 -2.81 -38.62 17.68
CA SER A 709 -3.90 -39.57 17.97
C SER A 709 -5.13 -39.33 17.09
N HIS A 710 -5.92 -40.38 16.85
CA HIS A 710 -7.18 -40.30 16.09
C HIS A 710 -6.99 -39.77 14.65
N ILE A 711 -5.98 -40.28 13.96
CA ILE A 711 -5.72 -39.94 12.56
C ILE A 711 -6.14 -41.11 11.68
N VAL A 712 -7.02 -40.81 10.74
CA VAL A 712 -7.39 -41.74 9.66
C VAL A 712 -6.52 -41.44 8.46
N THR A 713 -5.89 -42.48 7.93
CA THR A 713 -5.18 -42.38 6.65
C THR A 713 -5.85 -43.30 5.64
N CYS A 714 -5.91 -42.91 4.36
CA CYS A 714 -6.41 -43.77 3.29
C CYS A 714 -5.98 -43.28 1.90
N HIS A 715 -5.84 -44.19 0.93
CA HIS A 715 -5.59 -43.86 -0.49
C HIS A 715 -4.38 -42.93 -0.78
N ASN A 716 -3.33 -42.95 0.05
CA ASN A 716 -2.12 -42.19 -0.23
C ASN A 716 -1.13 -43.00 -1.07
N LEU A 717 -0.54 -42.36 -2.09
CA LEU A 717 0.57 -42.92 -2.85
C LEU A 717 1.88 -42.40 -2.24
N LEU A 718 2.54 -43.22 -1.42
CA LEU A 718 3.67 -42.81 -0.58
C LEU A 718 4.99 -43.43 -1.06
N ALA A 719 5.70 -42.76 -1.97
CA ALA A 719 7.06 -43.18 -2.33
C ALA A 719 8.10 -42.49 -1.42
N ALA A 720 8.80 -43.29 -0.61
CA ALA A 720 9.84 -42.87 0.33
C ALA A 720 10.69 -44.08 0.76
N GLU A 721 11.85 -43.85 1.39
CA GLU A 721 12.74 -44.95 1.81
C GLU A 721 11.97 -45.93 2.71
N GLU A 722 11.16 -45.37 3.60
CA GLU A 722 10.14 -46.02 4.40
C GLU A 722 8.78 -45.38 4.08
N ALA A 723 7.91 -46.03 3.32
CA ALA A 723 6.69 -45.40 2.79
C ALA A 723 5.77 -44.79 3.86
N TYR A 724 5.50 -45.53 4.93
CA TYR A 724 4.54 -45.18 5.97
C TYR A 724 5.10 -45.49 7.37
N TYR A 725 5.13 -44.47 8.23
CA TYR A 725 5.55 -44.57 9.62
C TYR A 725 4.44 -44.09 10.53
N ASN A 726 3.96 -44.97 11.42
CA ASN A 726 2.91 -44.64 12.38
C ASN A 726 3.25 -45.23 13.76
N GLN A 727 3.46 -44.36 14.73
CA GLN A 727 3.62 -44.72 16.14
C GLN A 727 2.44 -44.28 17.03
N ALA A 728 1.42 -43.65 16.46
CA ALA A 728 0.23 -43.24 17.18
C ALA A 728 -0.69 -44.44 17.37
N SER A 729 -0.91 -44.85 18.62
CA SER A 729 -1.66 -46.07 18.95
C SER A 729 -3.13 -46.06 18.53
N SER A 730 -3.74 -44.89 18.35
CA SER A 730 -5.13 -44.72 17.90
C SER A 730 -5.26 -44.23 16.46
N SER A 731 -4.16 -44.20 15.70
CA SER A 731 -4.16 -43.80 14.29
C SER A 731 -4.00 -45.03 13.42
N SER A 732 -4.68 -45.08 12.29
CA SER A 732 -4.68 -46.27 11.42
C SER A 732 -4.92 -45.92 9.95
N ASP A 733 -4.39 -46.75 9.05
CA ASP A 733 -4.73 -46.73 7.63
C ASP A 733 -5.98 -47.58 7.44
N THR A 734 -7.14 -46.93 7.28
CA THR A 734 -8.45 -47.60 7.35
C THR A 734 -9.44 -47.08 6.31
N PHE A 735 -10.25 -48.00 5.79
CA PHE A 735 -11.46 -47.71 5.01
C PHE A 735 -12.71 -48.02 5.82
N SER A 736 -13.61 -47.05 5.94
CA SER A 736 -14.90 -47.25 6.60
C SER A 736 -15.97 -47.69 5.60
N LEU A 737 -16.68 -48.77 5.90
CA LEU A 737 -17.84 -49.28 5.17
C LEU A 737 -19.04 -49.38 6.11
N TYR A 738 -20.25 -49.22 5.57
CA TYR A 738 -21.48 -49.35 6.33
C TYR A 738 -22.37 -50.43 5.72
N ALA A 739 -22.87 -51.34 6.54
CA ALA A 739 -23.90 -52.27 6.14
C ALA A 739 -25.27 -51.55 6.05
N PRO A 740 -26.24 -52.08 5.27
CA PRO A 740 -27.56 -51.45 5.12
C PRO A 740 -28.34 -51.27 6.42
N ASN A 741 -27.98 -52.00 7.48
CA ASN A 741 -28.53 -51.87 8.83
C ASN A 741 -27.90 -50.71 9.63
N GLY A 742 -26.97 -49.95 9.05
CA GLY A 742 -26.26 -48.84 9.68
C GLY A 742 -25.00 -49.24 10.45
N GLU A 743 -24.66 -50.53 10.51
CA GLU A 743 -23.44 -50.97 11.21
C GLU A 743 -22.18 -50.59 10.44
N GLY A 744 -21.23 -49.95 11.12
CA GLY A 744 -19.94 -49.55 10.55
C GLY A 744 -18.86 -50.62 10.67
N TYR A 745 -17.98 -50.70 9.69
CA TYR A 745 -16.83 -51.59 9.64
C TYR A 745 -15.59 -50.84 9.16
N SER A 746 -14.45 -51.02 9.81
CA SER A 746 -13.15 -50.53 9.36
C SER A 746 -12.36 -51.66 8.71
N LEU A 747 -11.81 -51.38 7.54
CA LEU A 747 -10.95 -52.28 6.76
C LEU A 747 -9.52 -51.76 6.80
N PHE A 748 -8.55 -52.62 7.14
CA PHE A 748 -7.12 -52.26 7.16
C PHE A 748 -6.26 -53.45 6.77
N VAL A 749 -4.99 -53.22 6.45
CA VAL A 749 -4.01 -54.28 6.18
C VAL A 749 -3.07 -54.41 7.35
N ASP A 750 -2.87 -55.62 7.86
CA ASP A 750 -1.90 -55.88 8.94
C ASP A 750 -0.45 -55.98 8.42
N ASN A 751 0.51 -56.06 9.34
CA ASN A 751 1.93 -56.19 8.99
C ASN A 751 2.29 -57.50 8.24
N ALA A 752 1.39 -58.48 8.22
CA ALA A 752 1.53 -59.69 7.42
C ALA A 752 0.95 -59.53 5.99
N GLY A 753 0.37 -58.36 5.67
CA GLY A 753 -0.25 -58.08 4.38
C GLY A 753 -1.69 -58.60 4.26
N THR A 754 -2.35 -58.95 5.37
CA THR A 754 -3.71 -59.51 5.36
C THR A 754 -4.74 -58.40 5.55
N LEU A 755 -5.81 -58.42 4.74
CA LEU A 755 -6.96 -57.55 4.91
C LEU A 755 -7.76 -57.98 6.14
N GLN A 756 -7.92 -57.06 7.09
CA GLN A 756 -8.71 -57.21 8.30
C GLN A 756 -10.00 -56.41 8.18
N VAL A 757 -11.09 -56.92 8.78
CA VAL A 757 -12.38 -56.24 8.89
C VAL A 757 -12.76 -56.21 10.36
N GLN A 758 -12.94 -55.00 10.91
CA GLN A 758 -13.32 -54.79 12.30
C GLN A 758 -14.63 -54.01 12.37
N LYS A 759 -15.62 -54.52 13.10
CA LYS A 759 -16.85 -53.77 13.38
C LYS A 759 -16.52 -52.55 14.26
N VAL A 760 -16.99 -51.38 13.86
CA VAL A 760 -16.84 -50.13 14.60
C VAL A 760 -18.10 -49.92 15.42
N ASN A 761 -17.95 -49.61 16.71
CA ASN A 761 -19.06 -49.41 17.64
C ASN A 761 -19.55 -47.97 17.68
#